data_AF-A0A0Q7PWR1-F1
#
_entry.id   AF-A0A0Q7PWR1-F1
#
_cell.length_a   1.000
_cell.length_b   1.000
_cell.length_c   1.000
_cell.angle_alpha   90.00
_cell.angle_beta   90.00
_cell.angle_gamma   90.00
#
_symmetry.space_group_name_H-M   'P 1'
#
loop_
_entity.id
_entity.type
_entity.pdbx_description
1 polymer ?
#
loop_
_entity_poly.entity_id
_entity_poly.type
_entity_poly.pdbx_seq_one_letter_code
_entity_poly.pdbx_strand_id
1 'polypeptide(L)'
;MSLRTLFRRTAVPVAAAVILGAVAAVPAEAAVGTVAKPTLYQATVASPGIKVSWKAVSRATSYQVQYSTSSAFRGAVTKSPGKVTSYVVKGLTPKKKYYFRVRAKTTASVGRWSLAVAKTRQTNKLLGTPTGYAVVGDGADLIVKWVRPKSSNTDTPISYRLALGDYRQVDDKILTDPEDGRTRYYRSGSLRTSSAAPKLRVKGAPALTLNGFGRAVYVQILSQNSDGSWKSDGGKAATRTAFGVVPAEPDTTAGITATAGCTNVVVRWNKGIPANATGLEARVYDAVGALVTTVRGNAVSESVNVPGLKAGSSYLVEARATNADKSSVGWSNRVAVTTASACAAAIKVGTYNIVKNDIAGVPSWSSRRARVAQMIKDSGAAVVGLQETRFGDKCDPADQQLNQLLSSLGGTWRSENNGRNVDGCNRVGKINAFRAGVHLVYDTTKVAPVDGLVAKGVNPDGQTDKEYAVGQVFQTLDAAPTKFVAVTLHTDSTLGSSYTQAQKEAYWKMQAGKALGLAAELRSDAGLPATAPTLMVGDFNLQRSEWNDTPVRAGLGAQLTDARSWNPAVPFTRLNSQNDFQQCGHAGEVGVNVDGIFSQGRASATGWKMMLPGDGSFAQGCYDEVPPSDHNMLVGTFVLGS
;
A
#
# COMPACT_ATOMS: atom_id res chain seq x y z
N MET A 1 -82.61 -9.47 -12.19
CA MET A 1 -83.43 -9.83 -13.37
C MET A 1 -83.40 -8.65 -14.34
N SER A 2 -82.69 -8.79 -15.47
CA SER A 2 -83.24 -9.08 -16.82
C SER A 2 -83.79 -7.82 -17.50
N LEU A 3 -83.03 -7.17 -18.40
CA LEU A 3 -82.92 -7.39 -19.87
C LEU A 3 -84.12 -6.86 -20.71
N ARG A 4 -83.73 -6.01 -21.70
CA ARG A 4 -84.36 -5.77 -23.03
C ARG A 4 -85.70 -5.00 -22.98
N THR A 5 -86.14 -4.23 -23.98
CA THR A 5 -85.96 -4.34 -25.43
C THR A 5 -86.39 -3.01 -26.10
N LEU A 6 -85.80 -2.72 -27.27
CA LEU A 6 -86.26 -1.77 -28.30
C LEU A 6 -87.64 -2.10 -28.89
N PHE A 7 -88.17 -1.15 -29.67
CA PHE A 7 -89.11 -1.21 -30.83
C PHE A 7 -90.36 -0.31 -30.61
N ARG A 8 -90.93 0.40 -31.60
CA ARG A 8 -91.02 0.25 -33.07
C ARG A 8 -91.59 1.57 -33.62
N ARG A 9 -91.29 2.03 -34.86
CA ARG A 9 -92.06 1.87 -36.13
C ARG A 9 -92.11 3.28 -36.77
N THR A 10 -92.04 3.55 -38.07
CA THR A 10 -92.43 2.89 -39.34
C THR A 10 -91.57 3.51 -40.46
N ALA A 11 -90.91 2.73 -41.33
CA ALA A 11 -91.35 2.21 -42.64
C ALA A 11 -91.47 3.25 -43.79
N VAL A 12 -90.70 2.98 -44.84
CA VAL A 12 -90.47 3.66 -46.15
C VAL A 12 -91.49 3.13 -47.18
N PRO A 13 -91.74 3.76 -48.36
CA PRO A 13 -90.97 3.45 -49.59
C PRO A 13 -90.70 4.68 -50.52
N VAL A 14 -89.47 4.84 -51.06
CA VAL A 14 -89.00 4.50 -52.43
C VAL A 14 -89.64 5.31 -53.57
N ALA A 15 -88.84 6.17 -54.24
CA ALA A 15 -88.70 6.24 -55.70
C ALA A 15 -87.45 7.06 -56.12
N ALA A 16 -86.78 6.56 -57.15
CA ALA A 16 -85.49 6.97 -57.72
C ALA A 16 -85.52 8.37 -58.40
N ALA A 17 -84.50 9.21 -58.18
CA ALA A 17 -83.30 9.46 -59.02
C ALA A 17 -83.47 10.55 -60.10
N VAL A 18 -82.54 11.52 -60.12
CA VAL A 18 -81.72 11.96 -61.28
C VAL A 18 -81.10 13.36 -61.02
N ILE A 19 -79.77 13.34 -60.85
CA ILE A 19 -78.70 14.19 -61.41
C ILE A 19 -78.80 15.74 -61.42
N LEU A 20 -77.81 16.30 -60.70
CA LEU A 20 -77.02 17.54 -60.85
C LEU A 20 -77.60 18.78 -61.58
N GLY A 21 -77.65 19.87 -60.82
CA GLY A 21 -77.40 21.23 -61.30
C GLY A 21 -76.68 22.03 -60.20
N ALA A 22 -75.42 22.40 -60.45
CA ALA A 22 -74.61 23.18 -59.52
C ALA A 22 -75.08 24.63 -59.47
N VAL A 23 -75.24 25.18 -58.26
CA VAL A 23 -75.10 26.63 -58.00
C VAL A 23 -74.31 26.78 -56.70
N ALA A 24 -73.09 27.28 -56.83
CA ALA A 24 -72.24 27.61 -55.70
C ALA A 24 -72.82 28.84 -54.97
N ALA A 25 -73.34 28.61 -53.76
CA ALA A 25 -73.58 29.67 -52.78
C ALA A 25 -72.41 29.67 -51.78
N VAL A 26 -71.82 30.85 -51.65
CA VAL A 26 -70.63 31.22 -50.87
C VAL A 26 -70.65 30.63 -49.45
N PRO A 27 -69.55 30.04 -48.94
CA PRO A 27 -69.53 29.54 -47.57
C PRO A 27 -69.68 30.70 -46.60
N ALA A 28 -70.61 30.58 -45.66
CA ALA A 28 -70.64 31.42 -44.47
C ALA A 28 -69.27 31.30 -43.78
N GLU A 29 -68.56 32.43 -43.71
CA GLU A 29 -67.24 32.53 -43.11
C GLU A 29 -67.33 32.11 -41.65
N ALA A 30 -66.79 30.92 -41.34
CA ALA A 30 -66.73 30.41 -39.99
C ALA A 30 -65.96 31.44 -39.14
N ALA A 31 -66.66 32.10 -38.21
CA ALA A 31 -66.04 32.96 -37.22
C ALA A 31 -64.80 32.27 -36.66
N VAL A 32 -63.62 32.88 -36.85
CA VAL A 32 -62.33 32.35 -36.38
C VAL A 32 -62.37 32.34 -34.87
N GLY A 33 -62.91 31.26 -34.30
CA GLY A 33 -63.03 31.05 -32.87
C GLY A 33 -61.65 31.13 -32.25
N THR A 34 -61.45 32.11 -31.38
CA THR A 34 -60.20 32.26 -30.63
C THR A 34 -59.93 30.99 -29.83
N VAL A 35 -58.74 30.41 -29.99
CA VAL A 35 -58.35 29.18 -29.28
C VAL A 35 -58.25 29.49 -27.79
N ALA A 36 -58.96 28.70 -26.97
CA ALA A 36 -58.96 28.88 -25.52
C ALA A 36 -57.54 28.80 -24.92
N LYS A 37 -57.29 29.57 -23.86
CA LYS A 37 -56.01 29.50 -23.15
C LYS A 37 -55.91 28.17 -22.38
N PRO A 38 -54.77 27.45 -22.44
CA PRO A 38 -54.56 26.25 -21.63
C PRO A 38 -54.61 26.58 -20.13
N THR A 39 -55.11 25.63 -19.32
CA THR A 39 -54.92 25.67 -17.87
C THR A 39 -53.62 24.95 -17.53
N LEU A 40 -52.66 25.69 -16.98
CA LEU A 40 -51.36 25.18 -16.58
C LEU A 40 -51.44 24.72 -15.13
N TYR A 41 -51.39 23.41 -14.88
CA TYR A 41 -51.69 22.86 -13.57
C TYR A 41 -50.50 22.98 -12.61
N GLN A 42 -49.31 22.59 -13.05
CA GLN A 42 -48.12 22.56 -12.22
C GLN A 42 -46.85 22.72 -13.05
N ALA A 43 -45.84 23.32 -12.40
CA ALA A 43 -44.43 23.21 -12.80
C ALA A 43 -43.70 22.36 -11.76
N THR A 44 -43.25 21.18 -12.16
CA THR A 44 -42.49 20.26 -11.31
C THR A 44 -41.02 20.25 -11.70
N VAL A 45 -40.12 20.07 -10.73
CA VAL A 45 -38.70 19.88 -11.02
C VAL A 45 -38.56 18.51 -11.69
N ALA A 46 -37.85 18.44 -12.82
CA ALA A 46 -37.63 17.20 -13.55
C ALA A 46 -36.25 17.23 -14.19
N SER A 47 -35.28 16.42 -13.76
CA SER A 47 -33.91 16.49 -14.29
C SER A 47 -33.86 16.15 -15.80
N PRO A 48 -33.21 16.96 -16.67
CA PRO A 48 -32.33 18.12 -16.41
C PRO A 48 -33.01 19.51 -16.55
N GLY A 49 -34.31 19.63 -16.29
CA GLY A 49 -35.16 20.81 -16.53
C GLY A 49 -36.24 21.12 -15.48
N ILE A 50 -37.26 21.87 -15.89
CA ILE A 50 -38.55 22.01 -15.20
C ILE A 50 -39.63 21.49 -16.14
N LYS A 51 -40.44 20.53 -15.67
CA LYS A 51 -41.58 19.99 -16.41
C LYS A 51 -42.81 20.85 -16.15
N VAL A 52 -43.40 21.37 -17.21
CA VAL A 52 -44.69 22.06 -17.19
C VAL A 52 -45.75 21.15 -17.82
N SER A 53 -46.92 21.04 -17.18
CA SER A 53 -48.01 20.19 -17.68
C SER A 53 -49.34 20.95 -17.67
N TRP A 54 -50.11 20.85 -18.75
CA TRP A 54 -51.33 21.62 -18.98
C TRP A 54 -52.48 20.76 -19.50
N LYS A 55 -53.71 21.24 -19.32
CA LYS A 55 -54.90 20.60 -19.91
C LYS A 55 -54.86 20.72 -21.43
N ALA A 56 -55.22 19.65 -22.14
CA ALA A 56 -55.44 19.72 -23.58
C ALA A 56 -56.55 20.74 -23.89
N VAL A 57 -56.30 21.59 -24.90
CA VAL A 57 -57.27 22.53 -25.47
C VAL A 57 -57.84 21.92 -26.74
N SER A 58 -59.18 21.90 -26.84
CA SER A 58 -59.87 21.40 -28.05
C SER A 58 -59.46 22.18 -29.29
N ARG A 59 -59.31 21.49 -30.42
CA ARG A 59 -58.85 22.02 -31.72
C ARG A 59 -57.40 22.52 -31.77
N ALA A 60 -56.62 22.45 -30.67
CA ALA A 60 -55.21 22.83 -30.70
C ALA A 60 -54.39 21.88 -31.61
N THR A 61 -53.70 22.44 -32.59
CA THR A 61 -52.77 21.71 -33.47
C THR A 61 -51.34 21.72 -32.94
N SER A 62 -50.99 22.68 -32.08
CA SER A 62 -49.72 22.72 -31.35
C SER A 62 -49.80 23.60 -30.10
N TYR A 63 -48.78 23.53 -29.25
CA TYR A 63 -48.62 24.42 -28.11
C TYR A 63 -47.31 25.22 -28.21
N GLN A 64 -47.30 26.38 -27.55
CA GLN A 64 -46.09 27.13 -27.25
C GLN A 64 -45.93 27.26 -25.74
N VAL A 65 -44.72 26.98 -25.27
CA VAL A 65 -44.28 27.15 -23.88
C VAL A 65 -43.33 28.33 -23.83
N GLN A 66 -43.64 29.33 -23.02
CA GLN A 66 -42.78 30.48 -22.82
C GLN A 66 -42.28 30.52 -21.38
N TYR A 67 -40.99 30.83 -21.21
CA TYR A 67 -40.37 30.97 -19.90
C TYR A 67 -39.49 32.21 -19.80
N SER A 68 -39.43 32.82 -18.62
CA SER A 68 -38.56 33.97 -18.32
C SER A 68 -38.17 33.97 -16.84
N THR A 69 -37.14 34.74 -16.50
CA THR A 69 -36.76 35.03 -15.11
C THR A 69 -37.46 36.28 -14.57
N SER A 70 -38.12 37.05 -15.44
CA SER A 70 -39.00 38.17 -15.10
C SER A 70 -40.46 37.72 -15.09
N SER A 71 -41.22 38.09 -14.04
CA SER A 71 -42.67 37.85 -13.96
C SER A 71 -43.45 38.59 -15.05
N ALA A 72 -42.90 39.69 -15.57
CA ALA A 72 -43.43 40.43 -16.72
C ALA A 72 -43.02 39.81 -18.07
N PHE A 73 -42.32 38.66 -18.07
CA PHE A 73 -41.83 37.98 -19.27
C PHE A 73 -40.90 38.83 -20.16
N ARG A 74 -40.16 39.78 -19.57
CA ARG A 74 -39.07 40.49 -20.27
C ARG A 74 -37.98 39.48 -20.68
N GLY A 75 -37.50 39.55 -21.92
CA GLY A 75 -36.49 38.62 -22.46
C GLY A 75 -36.91 37.15 -22.48
N ALA A 76 -38.21 36.86 -22.60
CA ALA A 76 -38.71 35.49 -22.52
C ALA A 76 -38.31 34.61 -23.72
N VAL A 77 -38.03 33.34 -23.46
CA VAL A 77 -37.74 32.34 -24.48
C VAL A 77 -39.00 31.51 -24.75
N THR A 78 -39.32 31.29 -26.01
CA THR A 78 -40.49 30.52 -26.44
C THR A 78 -40.06 29.21 -27.12
N LYS A 79 -40.70 28.10 -26.77
CA LYS A 79 -40.50 26.76 -27.35
C LYS A 79 -41.82 26.22 -27.87
N SER A 80 -41.78 25.46 -28.96
CA SER A 80 -42.98 24.91 -29.63
C SER A 80 -42.92 23.38 -29.66
N PRO A 81 -43.30 22.68 -28.58
CA PRO A 81 -43.13 21.23 -28.48
C PRO A 81 -44.14 20.39 -29.28
N GLY A 82 -44.92 21.00 -30.17
CA GLY A 82 -45.95 20.31 -30.94
C GLY A 82 -47.22 20.04 -30.12
N LYS A 83 -47.99 19.01 -30.50
CA LYS A 83 -49.29 18.64 -29.91
C LYS A 83 -49.12 17.75 -28.68
N VAL A 84 -48.44 18.26 -27.65
CA VAL A 84 -48.22 17.59 -26.36
C VAL A 84 -48.93 18.34 -25.23
N THR A 85 -49.16 17.67 -24.10
CA THR A 85 -49.75 18.28 -22.88
C THR A 85 -48.75 18.46 -21.75
N SER A 86 -47.47 18.14 -21.98
CA SER A 86 -46.39 18.47 -21.07
C SER A 86 -45.08 18.71 -21.81
N TYR A 87 -44.18 19.49 -21.22
CA TYR A 87 -42.87 19.78 -21.79
C TYR A 87 -41.83 20.04 -20.71
N VAL A 88 -40.60 19.54 -20.94
CA VAL A 88 -39.46 19.76 -20.04
C VAL A 88 -38.58 20.86 -20.60
N VAL A 89 -38.56 22.02 -19.93
CA VAL A 89 -37.68 23.13 -20.28
C VAL A 89 -36.28 22.86 -19.71
N LYS A 90 -35.32 22.57 -20.61
CA LYS A 90 -33.90 22.29 -20.28
C LYS A 90 -33.04 23.56 -20.39
N GLY A 91 -31.78 23.50 -19.93
CA GLY A 91 -30.82 24.61 -20.05
C GLY A 91 -31.07 25.78 -19.10
N LEU A 92 -31.87 25.57 -18.05
CA LEU A 92 -32.18 26.60 -17.04
C LEU A 92 -31.06 26.67 -15.99
N THR A 93 -30.69 27.89 -15.59
CA THR A 93 -29.70 28.13 -14.53
C THR A 93 -30.24 27.64 -13.18
N PRO A 94 -29.50 26.81 -12.44
CA PRO A 94 -29.88 26.37 -11.09
C PRO A 94 -30.07 27.54 -10.12
N LYS A 95 -30.86 27.31 -9.05
CA LYS A 95 -31.25 28.29 -8.00
C LYS A 95 -32.00 29.52 -8.51
N LYS A 96 -32.31 29.62 -9.80
CA LYS A 96 -33.02 30.76 -10.38
C LYS A 96 -34.53 30.50 -10.49
N LYS A 97 -35.35 31.51 -10.15
CA LYS A 97 -36.81 31.48 -10.31
C LYS A 97 -37.18 31.73 -11.76
N TYR A 98 -37.99 30.85 -12.33
CA TYR A 98 -38.53 30.98 -13.67
C TYR A 98 -40.05 31.04 -13.62
N TYR A 99 -40.63 31.83 -14.51
CA TYR A 99 -42.05 31.96 -14.76
C TYR A 99 -42.37 31.29 -16.08
N PHE A 100 -43.40 30.44 -16.09
CA PHE A 100 -43.81 29.66 -17.25
C PHE A 100 -45.25 29.97 -17.61
N ARG A 101 -45.54 30.13 -18.90
CA ARG A 101 -46.90 30.20 -19.43
C ARG A 101 -47.00 29.43 -20.72
N VAL A 102 -48.19 28.90 -21.01
CA VAL A 102 -48.43 28.06 -22.19
C VAL A 102 -49.60 28.63 -22.98
N ARG A 103 -49.54 28.59 -24.31
CA ARG A 103 -50.68 28.90 -25.19
C ARG A 103 -50.86 27.81 -26.24
N ALA A 104 -52.11 27.61 -26.64
CA ALA A 104 -52.45 26.72 -27.75
C ALA A 104 -52.42 27.49 -29.08
N LYS A 105 -52.12 26.80 -30.17
CA LYS A 105 -52.23 27.29 -31.54
C LYS A 105 -53.08 26.33 -32.37
N THR A 106 -53.81 26.87 -33.34
CA THR A 106 -54.32 26.14 -34.51
C THR A 106 -53.48 26.50 -35.74
N THR A 107 -53.85 25.97 -36.90
CA THR A 107 -53.30 26.41 -38.20
C THR A 107 -53.69 27.85 -38.55
N ALA A 108 -54.83 28.35 -38.05
CA ALA A 108 -55.38 29.66 -38.41
C ALA A 108 -55.26 30.72 -37.30
N SER A 109 -55.01 30.33 -36.04
CA SER A 109 -55.03 31.28 -34.90
C SER A 109 -54.11 30.89 -33.74
N VAL A 110 -53.74 31.90 -32.95
CA VAL A 110 -52.88 31.77 -31.77
C VAL A 110 -53.66 32.20 -30.53
N GLY A 111 -53.79 31.30 -29.57
CA GLY A 111 -54.53 31.55 -28.33
C GLY A 111 -53.79 32.50 -27.37
N ARG A 112 -54.53 32.99 -26.37
CA ARG A 112 -53.95 33.75 -25.25
C ARG A 112 -53.07 32.85 -24.37
N TRP A 113 -52.08 33.45 -23.71
CA TRP A 113 -51.26 32.74 -22.73
C TRP A 113 -52.07 32.33 -21.50
N SER A 114 -51.71 31.20 -20.90
CA SER A 114 -52.18 30.79 -19.58
C SER A 114 -51.75 31.80 -18.52
N LEU A 115 -52.35 31.69 -17.32
CA LEU A 115 -51.73 32.28 -16.13
C LEU A 115 -50.32 31.71 -15.96
N ALA A 116 -49.41 32.56 -15.50
CA ALA A 116 -48.03 32.17 -15.29
C ALA A 116 -47.92 31.36 -14.00
N VAL A 117 -47.18 30.26 -14.04
CA VAL A 117 -46.75 29.54 -12.84
C VAL A 117 -45.28 29.81 -12.63
N ALA A 118 -44.89 30.06 -11.38
CA ALA A 118 -43.49 30.23 -11.03
C ALA A 118 -42.92 28.94 -10.46
N LYS A 119 -41.69 28.60 -10.84
CA LYS A 119 -40.93 27.52 -10.21
C LYS A 119 -39.46 27.89 -10.16
N THR A 120 -38.89 27.78 -8.97
CA THR A 120 -37.44 27.89 -8.79
C THR A 120 -36.79 26.61 -9.28
N ARG A 121 -35.80 26.74 -10.16
CA ARG A 121 -34.97 25.60 -10.50
C ARG A 121 -34.15 25.23 -9.27
N GLN A 122 -34.47 24.10 -8.65
CA GLN A 122 -33.69 23.62 -7.52
C GLN A 122 -32.36 23.04 -7.99
N THR A 123 -31.37 23.05 -7.10
CA THR A 123 -30.24 22.14 -7.17
C THR A 123 -30.69 20.77 -6.69
N ASN A 124 -30.44 19.71 -7.45
CA ASN A 124 -30.51 18.34 -6.97
C ASN A 124 -29.48 18.21 -5.85
N LYS A 125 -29.95 18.26 -4.61
CA LYS A 125 -29.13 18.01 -3.42
C LYS A 125 -29.30 16.54 -3.06
N LEU A 126 -28.30 15.72 -3.38
CA LEU A 126 -28.17 14.39 -2.80
C LEU A 126 -27.97 14.55 -1.29
N LEU A 127 -28.70 13.79 -0.47
CA LEU A 127 -28.64 13.93 1.00
C LEU A 127 -27.55 13.07 1.65
N GLY A 128 -26.81 12.27 0.87
CA GLY A 128 -25.80 11.38 1.43
C GLY A 128 -24.66 11.09 0.46
N THR A 129 -23.61 10.50 1.02
CA THR A 129 -22.57 9.80 0.28
C THR A 129 -23.10 8.41 -0.10
N PRO A 130 -22.55 7.73 -1.12
CA PRO A 130 -22.90 6.32 -1.31
C PRO A 130 -22.46 5.52 -0.05
N THR A 131 -23.03 4.32 0.18
CA THR A 131 -22.75 3.51 1.39
C THR A 131 -22.65 2.02 1.05
N GLY A 132 -22.48 1.11 2.02
CA GLY A 132 -22.65 -0.35 1.81
C GLY A 132 -21.78 -0.94 0.69
N TYR A 133 -20.49 -0.62 0.74
CA TYR A 133 -19.51 -0.93 -0.29
C TYR A 133 -18.91 -2.33 -0.16
N ALA A 134 -18.67 -2.99 -1.28
CA ALA A 134 -17.87 -4.21 -1.36
C ALA A 134 -17.02 -4.22 -2.64
N VAL A 135 -15.73 -4.53 -2.50
CA VAL A 135 -14.79 -4.77 -3.60
C VAL A 135 -14.40 -6.24 -3.56
N VAL A 136 -14.61 -6.96 -4.67
CA VAL A 136 -14.31 -8.40 -4.80
C VAL A 136 -13.44 -8.61 -6.03
N GLY A 137 -12.34 -9.37 -5.89
CA GLY A 137 -11.53 -9.82 -7.02
C GLY A 137 -12.21 -10.95 -7.79
N ASP A 138 -12.09 -10.95 -9.13
CA ASP A 138 -12.60 -12.02 -10.00
C ASP A 138 -11.64 -12.24 -11.17
N GLY A 139 -10.65 -13.13 -11.01
CA GLY A 139 -9.58 -13.34 -11.99
C GLY A 139 -8.77 -12.06 -12.24
N ALA A 140 -8.69 -11.62 -13.51
CA ALA A 140 -8.03 -10.35 -13.88
C ALA A 140 -8.87 -9.09 -13.56
N ASP A 141 -10.13 -9.25 -13.19
CA ASP A 141 -11.10 -8.15 -13.04
C ASP A 141 -11.30 -7.74 -11.57
N LEU A 142 -11.88 -6.56 -11.36
CA LEU A 142 -12.42 -6.11 -10.07
C LEU A 142 -13.94 -5.90 -10.18
N ILE A 143 -14.69 -6.41 -9.20
CA ILE A 143 -16.12 -6.13 -9.04
C ILE A 143 -16.32 -5.18 -7.88
N VAL A 144 -16.80 -3.97 -8.16
CA VAL A 144 -17.12 -2.95 -7.17
C VAL A 144 -18.63 -2.84 -7.03
N LYS A 145 -19.15 -2.96 -5.80
CA LYS A 145 -20.57 -2.83 -5.45
C LYS A 145 -20.75 -1.73 -4.41
N TRP A 146 -21.86 -0.99 -4.51
CA TRP A 146 -22.21 0.02 -3.53
C TRP A 146 -23.72 0.20 -3.41
N VAL A 147 -24.15 0.77 -2.27
CA VAL A 147 -25.51 1.23 -2.02
C VAL A 147 -25.62 2.68 -2.50
N ARG A 148 -26.70 2.94 -3.25
CA ARG A 148 -27.01 4.26 -3.79
C ARG A 148 -27.23 5.28 -2.65
N PRO A 149 -26.75 6.53 -2.78
CA PRO A 149 -27.07 7.57 -1.80
C PRO A 149 -28.58 7.86 -1.76
N LYS A 150 -29.13 8.13 -0.56
CA LYS A 150 -30.53 8.57 -0.42
C LYS A 150 -30.69 9.99 -0.99
N SER A 151 -31.64 10.18 -1.90
CA SER A 151 -32.06 11.48 -2.43
C SER A 151 -33.38 11.94 -1.79
N SER A 152 -33.56 13.26 -1.68
CA SER A 152 -34.79 13.88 -1.12
C SER A 152 -35.97 13.88 -2.11
N ASN A 153 -35.72 13.48 -3.35
CA ASN A 153 -36.63 13.44 -4.48
C ASN A 153 -36.23 12.26 -5.37
N THR A 154 -37.12 11.77 -6.24
CA THR A 154 -36.98 10.53 -7.06
C THR A 154 -35.81 10.51 -8.06
N ASP A 155 -34.80 11.36 -7.90
CA ASP A 155 -33.65 11.51 -8.77
C ASP A 155 -32.55 10.48 -8.47
N THR A 156 -32.04 9.90 -9.55
CA THR A 156 -30.88 9.00 -9.62
C THR A 156 -29.60 9.82 -9.75
N PRO A 157 -28.47 9.45 -9.11
CA PRO A 157 -27.17 10.06 -9.40
C PRO A 157 -26.86 10.04 -10.91
N ILE A 158 -26.40 11.18 -11.44
CA ILE A 158 -26.23 11.39 -12.89
C ILE A 158 -24.94 10.77 -13.46
N SER A 159 -23.94 10.56 -12.60
CA SER A 159 -22.66 9.93 -12.94
C SER A 159 -21.96 9.44 -11.66
N TYR A 160 -21.06 8.46 -11.83
CA TYR A 160 -20.11 8.04 -10.80
C TYR A 160 -18.69 8.17 -11.34
N ARG A 161 -17.74 8.54 -10.47
CA ARG A 161 -16.30 8.46 -10.76
C ARG A 161 -15.68 7.41 -9.83
N LEU A 162 -14.80 6.59 -10.41
CA LEU A 162 -13.98 5.61 -9.71
C LEU A 162 -12.52 6.07 -9.80
N ALA A 163 -11.84 6.21 -8.66
CA ALA A 163 -10.39 6.34 -8.58
C ALA A 163 -9.80 5.04 -8.03
N LEU A 164 -8.70 4.56 -8.64
CA LEU A 164 -7.92 3.41 -8.18
C LEU A 164 -6.50 3.89 -7.91
N GLY A 165 -5.98 3.65 -6.71
CA GLY A 165 -4.64 4.11 -6.33
C GLY A 165 -4.11 3.48 -5.04
N ASP A 166 -2.85 3.78 -4.75
CA ASP A 166 -2.22 3.52 -3.45
C ASP A 166 -2.71 4.56 -2.43
N TYR A 167 -2.79 4.19 -1.14
CA TYR A 167 -3.21 5.10 -0.05
C TYR A 167 -2.48 6.45 -0.11
N ARG A 168 -1.22 6.41 -0.55
CA ARG A 168 -0.27 7.53 -0.51
C ARG A 168 -0.22 8.37 -1.79
N GLN A 169 -0.96 8.02 -2.85
CA GLN A 169 -1.08 8.83 -4.07
C GLN A 169 -2.53 8.92 -4.53
N VAL A 170 -3.39 9.54 -3.71
CA VAL A 170 -4.65 10.10 -4.20
C VAL A 170 -4.36 11.42 -4.92
N ASP A 171 -3.41 11.42 -5.86
CA ASP A 171 -3.50 12.36 -6.96
C ASP A 171 -4.79 12.00 -7.69
N ASP A 172 -5.53 13.00 -8.16
CA ASP A 172 -6.66 12.85 -9.09
C ASP A 172 -6.21 12.26 -10.45
N LYS A 173 -5.30 11.28 -10.48
CA LYS A 173 -4.96 10.49 -11.67
C LYS A 173 -6.10 9.57 -11.98
N ILE A 174 -7.03 10.14 -12.74
CA ILE A 174 -8.08 9.44 -13.47
C ILE A 174 -7.39 8.41 -14.36
N LEU A 175 -7.60 7.12 -14.10
CA LEU A 175 -7.04 6.07 -14.94
C LEU A 175 -7.62 6.16 -16.36
N THR A 176 -6.70 6.21 -17.30
CA THR A 176 -6.92 6.14 -18.74
C THR A 176 -7.02 4.67 -19.16
N ASP A 177 -7.92 4.34 -20.07
CA ASP A 177 -8.05 2.98 -20.61
C ASP A 177 -6.74 2.56 -21.32
N PRO A 178 -6.10 1.44 -20.91
CA PRO A 178 -4.80 1.05 -21.44
C PRO A 178 -4.85 0.51 -22.88
N GLU A 179 -6.02 0.24 -23.47
CA GLU A 179 -6.11 -0.16 -24.89
C GLU A 179 -6.05 1.03 -25.86
N ASP A 180 -6.46 2.23 -25.44
CA ASP A 180 -6.61 3.37 -26.37
C ASP A 180 -6.17 4.75 -25.81
N GLY A 181 -5.71 4.81 -24.57
CA GLY A 181 -5.23 6.06 -23.98
C GLY A 181 -6.35 7.10 -23.75
N ARG A 182 -7.62 6.69 -23.66
CA ARG A 182 -8.75 7.60 -23.35
C ARG A 182 -9.25 7.50 -21.92
N THR A 183 -9.54 8.67 -21.34
CA THR A 183 -10.26 8.79 -20.06
C THR A 183 -11.73 8.38 -20.24
N ARG A 184 -12.17 7.27 -19.62
CA ARG A 184 -13.59 6.87 -19.66
C ARG A 184 -14.37 7.40 -18.46
N TYR A 185 -15.45 8.14 -18.75
CA TYR A 185 -16.47 8.54 -17.79
C TYR A 185 -17.61 7.52 -17.82
N TYR A 186 -17.85 6.80 -16.73
CA TYR A 186 -19.01 5.92 -16.63
C TYR A 186 -20.27 6.75 -16.35
N ARG A 187 -20.96 7.19 -17.41
CA ARG A 187 -22.34 7.72 -17.30
C ARG A 187 -23.29 6.55 -17.01
N SER A 188 -24.30 6.82 -16.19
CA SER A 188 -25.31 5.87 -15.68
C SER A 188 -25.94 4.91 -16.72
N GLY A 189 -25.81 5.15 -18.03
CA GLY A 189 -26.39 4.31 -19.08
C GLY A 189 -25.72 2.96 -19.30
N SER A 190 -24.45 2.78 -18.89
CA SER A 190 -23.72 1.51 -19.05
C SER A 190 -23.78 0.57 -17.84
N LEU A 191 -24.33 1.05 -16.71
CA LEU A 191 -24.62 0.22 -15.54
C LEU A 191 -25.99 -0.43 -15.78
N ARG A 192 -26.12 -1.75 -15.65
CA ARG A 192 -27.44 -2.41 -15.65
C ARG A 192 -28.24 -1.85 -14.45
N THR A 193 -29.06 -0.83 -14.69
CA THR A 193 -29.73 0.03 -13.69
C THR A 193 -31.00 -0.59 -13.10
N SER A 194 -31.31 -1.84 -13.40
CA SER A 194 -32.55 -2.51 -12.96
C SER A 194 -32.46 -3.20 -11.59
N SER A 195 -31.33 -3.16 -10.87
CA SER A 195 -31.21 -3.80 -9.55
C SER A 195 -30.84 -2.81 -8.44
N ALA A 196 -31.37 -3.06 -7.24
CA ALA A 196 -31.28 -2.19 -6.06
C ALA A 196 -29.85 -1.91 -5.54
N ALA A 197 -28.82 -2.56 -6.11
CA ALA A 197 -27.40 -2.35 -5.80
C ALA A 197 -26.59 -2.15 -7.09
N PRO A 198 -26.12 -0.93 -7.42
CA PRO A 198 -25.22 -0.71 -8.54
C PRO A 198 -23.93 -1.55 -8.42
N LYS A 199 -23.47 -2.09 -9.55
CA LYS A 199 -22.25 -2.90 -9.66
C LYS A 199 -21.45 -2.50 -10.91
N LEU A 200 -20.14 -2.43 -10.79
CA LEU A 200 -19.20 -2.16 -11.89
C LEU A 200 -18.16 -3.28 -11.95
N ARG A 201 -17.93 -3.84 -13.14
CA ARG A 201 -16.81 -4.74 -13.41
C ARG A 201 -15.74 -3.93 -14.13
N VAL A 202 -14.56 -3.83 -13.53
CA VAL A 202 -13.37 -3.21 -14.13
C VAL A 202 -12.57 -4.33 -14.78
N LYS A 203 -12.54 -4.35 -16.12
CA LYS A 203 -11.78 -5.34 -16.87
C LYS A 203 -10.30 -4.98 -16.93
N GLY A 204 -9.42 -5.96 -16.81
CA GLY A 204 -7.98 -5.76 -16.97
C GLY A 204 -7.38 -4.75 -15.99
N ALA A 205 -7.96 -4.62 -14.79
CA ALA A 205 -7.41 -3.77 -13.75
C ALA A 205 -5.97 -4.25 -13.46
N PRO A 206 -4.96 -3.35 -13.49
CA PRO A 206 -3.56 -3.76 -13.41
C PRO A 206 -3.36 -4.64 -12.17
N ALA A 207 -2.65 -5.76 -12.36
CA ALA A 207 -2.13 -6.56 -11.27
C ALA A 207 -1.18 -5.68 -10.47
N LEU A 208 -1.75 -5.04 -9.46
CA LEU A 208 -1.02 -4.32 -8.45
C LEU A 208 -0.49 -5.35 -7.45
N THR A 209 0.39 -6.23 -7.92
CA THR A 209 1.17 -7.15 -7.08
C THR A 209 2.33 -6.37 -6.50
N LEU A 210 2.48 -6.42 -5.18
CA LEU A 210 3.64 -5.88 -4.49
C LEU A 210 4.06 -6.93 -3.49
N ASN A 211 5.07 -7.72 -3.86
CA ASN A 211 5.57 -8.82 -3.05
C ASN A 211 4.45 -9.75 -2.52
N GLY A 212 3.58 -10.18 -3.44
CA GLY A 212 2.59 -11.25 -3.23
C GLY A 212 1.45 -10.97 -2.24
N PHE A 213 1.49 -9.89 -1.49
CA PHE A 213 0.23 -9.26 -1.08
C PHE A 213 -0.23 -8.43 -2.28
N GLY A 214 -1.46 -8.63 -2.73
CA GLY A 214 -1.96 -7.63 -3.68
C GLY A 214 -2.06 -6.31 -2.93
N ARG A 215 -1.81 -5.21 -3.64
CA ARG A 215 -1.91 -3.87 -3.05
C ARG A 215 -3.35 -3.67 -2.58
N ALA A 216 -3.52 -2.96 -1.47
CA ALA A 216 -4.79 -2.31 -1.19
C ALA A 216 -5.11 -1.37 -2.36
N VAL A 217 -6.05 -1.78 -3.20
CA VAL A 217 -6.65 -0.95 -4.21
C VAL A 217 -7.64 -0.07 -3.47
N TYR A 218 -7.29 1.20 -3.31
CA TYR A 218 -8.22 2.17 -2.78
C TYR A 218 -9.23 2.50 -3.86
N VAL A 219 -10.49 2.29 -3.53
CA VAL A 219 -11.62 2.63 -4.39
C VAL A 219 -12.31 3.81 -3.75
N GLN A 220 -12.31 4.95 -4.44
CA GLN A 220 -13.17 6.07 -4.08
C GLN A 220 -14.30 6.17 -5.09
N ILE A 221 -15.54 6.19 -4.60
CA ILE A 221 -16.73 6.40 -5.42
C ILE A 221 -17.23 7.82 -5.19
N LEU A 222 -17.20 8.64 -6.24
CA LEU A 222 -17.75 9.98 -6.20
C LEU A 222 -19.09 10.01 -6.94
N SER A 223 -20.05 10.73 -6.38
CA SER A 223 -21.33 11.03 -7.03
C SER A 223 -21.41 12.51 -7.37
N GLN A 224 -21.89 12.84 -8.58
CA GLN A 224 -22.02 14.22 -9.03
C GLN A 224 -23.42 14.77 -8.72
N ASN A 225 -23.47 15.95 -8.10
CA ASN A 225 -24.67 16.75 -7.90
C ASN A 225 -25.07 17.48 -9.20
N SER A 226 -26.32 17.93 -9.32
CA SER A 226 -26.77 18.64 -10.52
C SER A 226 -26.12 20.01 -10.73
N ASP A 227 -25.51 20.57 -9.69
CA ASP A 227 -24.74 21.81 -9.76
C ASP A 227 -23.29 21.58 -10.21
N GLY A 228 -22.93 20.33 -10.52
CA GLY A 228 -21.60 19.94 -10.99
C GLY A 228 -20.64 19.54 -9.87
N SER A 229 -20.98 19.81 -8.60
CA SER A 229 -20.14 19.46 -7.45
C SER A 229 -20.11 17.94 -7.19
N TRP A 230 -19.02 17.45 -6.61
CA TRP A 230 -18.84 16.04 -6.28
C TRP A 230 -18.97 15.78 -4.77
N LYS A 231 -19.55 14.64 -4.41
CA LYS A 231 -19.57 14.10 -3.04
C LYS A 231 -18.91 12.73 -3.03
N SER A 232 -17.84 12.58 -2.23
CA SER A 232 -17.11 11.33 -2.02
C SER A 232 -17.61 10.59 -0.78
N ASP A 233 -17.26 9.32 -0.66
CA ASP A 233 -17.59 8.43 0.45
C ASP A 233 -16.55 8.37 1.57
N GLY A 234 -15.52 9.22 1.49
CA GLY A 234 -14.36 9.19 2.39
C GLY A 234 -13.29 8.18 1.98
N GLY A 235 -13.46 7.43 0.89
CA GLY A 235 -12.51 6.42 0.40
C GLY A 235 -12.43 5.17 1.29
N LYS A 236 -12.34 3.99 0.68
CA LYS A 236 -12.04 2.75 1.41
C LYS A 236 -10.95 1.94 0.72
N ALA A 237 -10.11 1.33 1.54
CA ALA A 237 -9.10 0.37 1.13
C ALA A 237 -9.77 -1.00 0.88
N ALA A 238 -9.45 -1.65 -0.22
CA ALA A 238 -9.61 -3.09 -0.34
C ALA A 238 -8.27 -3.69 -0.76
N THR A 239 -7.65 -4.49 0.11
CA THR A 239 -6.51 -5.34 -0.27
C THR A 239 -6.96 -6.20 -1.44
N ARG A 240 -6.46 -5.96 -2.66
CA ARG A 240 -6.37 -7.05 -3.62
C ARG A 240 -5.54 -8.06 -2.85
N THR A 241 -6.07 -9.19 -2.46
CA THR A 241 -5.22 -10.37 -2.44
C THR A 241 -5.40 -10.96 -3.82
N ALA A 242 -4.35 -11.50 -4.42
CA ALA A 242 -4.45 -12.18 -5.70
C ALA A 242 -5.37 -13.40 -5.52
N PHE A 243 -6.68 -13.17 -5.48
CA PHE A 243 -7.67 -14.24 -5.46
C PHE A 243 -7.74 -14.76 -6.89
N GLY A 244 -7.25 -15.99 -7.07
CA GLY A 244 -7.50 -16.78 -8.28
C GLY A 244 -6.35 -16.89 -9.30
N VAL A 245 -5.14 -16.40 -9.03
CA VAL A 245 -3.97 -16.78 -9.85
C VAL A 245 -3.18 -17.83 -9.10
N VAL A 246 -3.36 -19.10 -9.44
CA VAL A 246 -2.60 -20.22 -8.85
C VAL A 246 -1.10 -19.94 -9.02
N PRO A 247 -0.25 -20.14 -7.98
CA PRO A 247 1.19 -19.99 -8.13
C PRO A 247 1.68 -20.90 -9.24
N ALA A 248 2.78 -20.56 -9.91
CA ALA A 248 3.48 -21.57 -10.68
C ALA A 248 3.94 -22.70 -9.76
N GLU A 249 3.89 -23.94 -10.25
CA GLU A 249 4.54 -25.06 -9.58
C GLU A 249 5.99 -24.68 -9.25
N PRO A 250 6.51 -25.07 -8.07
CA PRO A 250 7.92 -24.88 -7.80
C PRO A 250 8.71 -25.58 -8.91
N ASP A 251 9.76 -24.95 -9.41
CA ASP A 251 10.63 -25.61 -10.38
C ASP A 251 11.27 -26.84 -9.70
N THR A 252 10.70 -28.03 -9.98
CA THR A 252 11.11 -29.31 -9.39
C THR A 252 12.50 -29.73 -9.85
N THR A 253 13.02 -29.13 -10.92
CA THR A 253 14.38 -29.35 -11.42
C THR A 253 15.41 -28.44 -10.74
N ALA A 254 15.00 -27.25 -10.29
CA ALA A 254 15.83 -26.35 -9.49
C ALA A 254 15.80 -26.71 -7.99
N GLY A 255 14.65 -27.15 -7.48
CA GLY A 255 14.46 -27.58 -6.10
C GLY A 255 14.57 -26.46 -5.05
N ILE A 256 14.91 -26.87 -3.83
CA ILE A 256 15.14 -26.00 -2.67
C ILE A 256 16.54 -26.23 -2.10
N THR A 257 17.04 -25.27 -1.33
CA THR A 257 18.17 -25.46 -0.41
C THR A 257 17.66 -25.43 1.02
N ALA A 258 18.10 -26.39 1.84
CA ALA A 258 17.84 -26.41 3.27
C ALA A 258 19.15 -26.21 4.02
N THR A 259 19.26 -25.10 4.76
CA THR A 259 20.44 -24.79 5.59
C THR A 259 20.07 -24.96 7.06
N ALA A 260 20.69 -25.93 7.72
CA ALA A 260 20.50 -26.15 9.15
C ALA A 260 21.23 -25.09 9.97
N GLY A 261 20.51 -24.50 10.93
CA GLY A 261 21.13 -23.88 12.09
C GLY A 261 21.36 -24.87 13.23
N CYS A 262 21.34 -24.37 14.45
CA CYS A 262 21.39 -25.20 15.64
C CYS A 262 20.05 -25.86 15.98
N THR A 263 18.98 -25.06 16.00
CA THR A 263 17.62 -25.48 16.39
C THR A 263 16.58 -25.07 15.35
N ASN A 264 17.01 -24.80 14.12
CA ASN A 264 16.15 -24.44 13.01
C ASN A 264 16.68 -25.00 11.68
N VAL A 265 15.85 -24.94 10.65
CA VAL A 265 16.28 -25.02 9.26
C VAL A 265 15.75 -23.82 8.49
N VAL A 266 16.59 -23.22 7.67
CA VAL A 266 16.19 -22.20 6.71
C VAL A 266 16.00 -22.86 5.36
N VAL A 267 14.79 -22.75 4.81
CA VAL A 267 14.41 -23.37 3.54
C VAL A 267 14.31 -22.30 2.48
N ARG A 268 14.96 -22.49 1.33
CA ARG A 268 15.15 -21.46 0.31
C ARG A 268 14.87 -21.96 -1.11
N TRP A 269 14.30 -21.11 -1.97
CA TRP A 269 14.19 -21.37 -3.40
C TRP A 269 15.53 -21.18 -4.13
N ASN A 270 15.92 -22.16 -4.97
CA ASN A 270 17.19 -22.09 -5.70
C ASN A 270 17.18 -21.13 -6.91
N LYS A 271 16.02 -20.95 -7.56
CA LYS A 271 15.84 -20.03 -8.71
C LYS A 271 14.99 -18.80 -8.36
N GLY A 272 15.01 -18.39 -7.09
CA GLY A 272 14.16 -17.31 -6.60
C GLY A 272 12.68 -17.72 -6.50
N ILE A 273 11.83 -16.76 -6.17
CA ILE A 273 10.43 -16.99 -5.86
C ILE A 273 9.65 -17.47 -7.11
N PRO A 274 8.90 -18.58 -7.05
CA PRO A 274 8.05 -19.03 -8.16
C PRO A 274 7.05 -17.94 -8.58
N ALA A 275 6.73 -17.87 -9.88
CA ALA A 275 5.81 -16.85 -10.40
C ALA A 275 4.45 -16.91 -9.69
N ASN A 276 3.90 -15.74 -9.37
CA ASN A 276 2.66 -15.56 -8.60
C ASN A 276 2.69 -16.10 -7.15
N ALA A 277 3.78 -16.69 -6.69
CA ALA A 277 3.88 -17.12 -5.30
C ALA A 277 3.90 -15.91 -4.37
N THR A 278 3.09 -16.01 -3.32
CA THR A 278 2.95 -14.97 -2.29
C THR A 278 3.59 -15.37 -0.95
N GLY A 279 4.09 -16.60 -0.89
CA GLY A 279 4.73 -17.16 0.29
C GLY A 279 5.33 -18.52 -0.01
N LEU A 280 6.10 -19.00 0.96
CA LEU A 280 6.77 -20.29 0.97
C LEU A 280 6.25 -21.06 2.19
N GLU A 281 5.71 -22.26 1.98
CA GLU A 281 5.38 -23.19 3.05
C GLU A 281 6.36 -24.35 3.04
N ALA A 282 6.93 -24.64 4.20
CA ALA A 282 7.89 -25.72 4.40
C ALA A 282 7.34 -26.78 5.36
N ARG A 283 7.62 -28.04 5.06
CA ARG A 283 7.40 -29.18 5.94
C ARG A 283 8.73 -29.80 6.33
N VAL A 284 8.82 -30.18 7.58
CA VAL A 284 9.98 -30.89 8.13
C VAL A 284 9.51 -32.23 8.65
N TYR A 285 10.19 -33.28 8.22
CA TYR A 285 10.00 -34.65 8.68
C TYR A 285 11.27 -35.12 9.39
N ASP A 286 11.11 -36.01 10.35
CA ASP A 286 12.25 -36.69 10.98
C ASP A 286 12.89 -37.73 10.04
N ALA A 287 13.96 -38.38 10.51
CA ALA A 287 14.70 -39.37 9.74
C ALA A 287 13.88 -40.62 9.36
N VAL A 288 12.76 -40.90 10.04
CA VAL A 288 11.86 -42.02 9.72
C VAL A 288 10.65 -41.58 8.89
N GLY A 289 10.58 -40.30 8.51
CA GLY A 289 9.56 -39.74 7.63
C GLY A 289 8.30 -39.26 8.34
N ALA A 290 8.28 -39.17 9.67
CA ALA A 290 7.16 -38.61 10.42
C ALA A 290 7.19 -37.08 10.38
N LEU A 291 6.03 -36.45 10.16
CA LEU A 291 5.93 -34.99 10.09
C LEU A 291 6.20 -34.38 11.48
N VAL A 292 7.21 -33.52 11.56
CA VAL A 292 7.60 -32.80 12.78
C VAL A 292 6.87 -31.46 12.86
N THR A 293 6.92 -30.68 11.79
CA THR A 293 6.28 -29.35 11.75
C THR A 293 5.97 -28.89 10.33
N THR A 294 5.01 -27.97 10.21
CA THR A 294 4.73 -27.21 8.99
C THR A 294 4.79 -25.73 9.34
N VAL A 295 5.60 -24.96 8.61
CA VAL A 295 5.70 -23.51 8.77
C VAL A 295 5.37 -22.85 7.44
N ARG A 296 4.48 -21.85 7.50
CA ARG A 296 4.14 -21.01 6.37
C ARG A 296 4.69 -19.61 6.61
N GLY A 297 5.48 -19.12 5.66
CA GLY A 297 5.91 -17.73 5.66
C GLY A 297 4.72 -16.79 5.46
N ASN A 298 4.67 -15.69 6.22
CA ASN A 298 3.62 -14.68 6.13
C ASN A 298 4.00 -13.53 5.17
N ALA A 299 5.01 -13.71 4.32
CA ALA A 299 5.41 -12.73 3.32
C ALA A 299 6.02 -13.40 2.11
N VAL A 300 6.06 -12.68 0.98
CA VAL A 300 6.92 -13.06 -0.13
C VAL A 300 8.35 -12.97 0.33
N SER A 301 8.95 -14.14 0.48
CA SER A 301 10.36 -14.29 0.76
C SER A 301 10.88 -15.46 -0.05
N GLU A 302 12.14 -15.34 -0.45
CA GLU A 302 12.88 -16.44 -1.05
C GLU A 302 13.14 -17.58 -0.06
N SER A 303 12.98 -17.32 1.25
CA SER A 303 13.23 -18.31 2.29
C SER A 303 12.22 -18.26 3.45
N VAL A 304 12.07 -19.38 4.16
CA VAL A 304 11.37 -19.44 5.45
C VAL A 304 12.28 -20.03 6.51
N ASN A 305 12.23 -19.47 7.71
CA ASN A 305 12.85 -20.04 8.90
C ASN A 305 11.88 -21.03 9.57
N VAL A 306 12.32 -22.27 9.80
CA VAL A 306 11.57 -23.29 10.52
C VAL A 306 12.24 -23.54 11.87
N PRO A 307 11.80 -22.87 12.96
CA PRO A 307 12.41 -22.99 14.28
C PRO A 307 11.92 -24.23 15.05
N GLY A 308 12.55 -24.50 16.20
CA GLY A 308 12.09 -25.51 17.16
C GLY A 308 12.54 -26.94 16.88
N LEU A 309 13.58 -27.11 16.06
CA LEU A 309 14.18 -28.42 15.77
C LEU A 309 15.19 -28.82 16.85
N LYS A 310 15.35 -30.12 17.04
CA LYS A 310 16.32 -30.70 17.98
C LYS A 310 17.72 -30.61 17.37
N ALA A 311 18.71 -30.26 18.18
CA ALA A 311 20.13 -30.30 17.81
C ALA A 311 20.59 -31.73 17.47
N GLY A 312 21.61 -31.85 16.62
CA GLY A 312 22.24 -33.12 16.23
C GLY A 312 21.32 -34.11 15.53
N SER A 313 20.23 -33.64 14.93
CA SER A 313 19.17 -34.49 14.37
C SER A 313 19.07 -34.29 12.85
N SER A 314 18.87 -35.38 12.13
CA SER A 314 18.65 -35.37 10.68
C SER A 314 17.16 -35.26 10.35
N TYR A 315 16.87 -34.45 9.33
CA TYR A 315 15.53 -34.14 8.87
C TYR A 315 15.44 -34.20 7.36
N LEU A 316 14.23 -34.46 6.86
CA LEU A 316 13.86 -34.26 5.46
C LEU A 316 12.96 -33.03 5.35
N VAL A 317 13.23 -32.18 4.37
CA VAL A 317 12.54 -30.91 4.20
C VAL A 317 12.01 -30.78 2.78
N GLU A 318 10.77 -30.37 2.63
CA GLU A 318 10.17 -30.02 1.35
C GLU A 318 9.46 -28.67 1.47
N ALA A 319 9.28 -27.97 0.35
CA ALA A 319 8.55 -26.72 0.31
C ALA A 319 7.61 -26.63 -0.88
N ARG A 320 6.64 -25.73 -0.79
CA ARG A 320 5.76 -25.36 -1.91
C ARG A 320 5.48 -23.87 -1.92
N ALA A 321 5.14 -23.36 -3.10
CA ALA A 321 4.64 -22.01 -3.24
C ALA A 321 3.19 -21.91 -2.74
N THR A 322 2.88 -20.79 -2.08
CA THR A 322 1.54 -20.49 -1.57
C THR A 322 1.03 -19.14 -2.05
N ASN A 323 -0.29 -19.03 -2.17
CA ASN A 323 -1.01 -17.79 -2.39
C ASN A 323 -1.57 -17.19 -1.10
N ALA A 324 -2.00 -15.94 -1.20
CA ALA A 324 -2.59 -15.19 -0.10
C ALA A 324 -3.96 -15.75 0.33
N ASP A 325 -4.68 -16.40 -0.59
CA ASP A 325 -5.90 -17.17 -0.29
C ASP A 325 -5.62 -18.58 0.26
N LYS A 326 -4.33 -18.87 0.53
CA LYS A 326 -3.78 -20.16 0.96
C LYS A 326 -3.83 -21.27 -0.07
N SER A 327 -4.30 -21.02 -1.30
CA SER A 327 -4.10 -21.97 -2.39
C SER A 327 -2.60 -22.22 -2.59
N SER A 328 -2.28 -23.41 -3.08
CA SER A 328 -0.91 -23.90 -3.13
C SER A 328 -0.76 -24.91 -4.25
N VAL A 329 0.45 -25.01 -4.75
CA VAL A 329 0.89 -25.97 -5.76
C VAL A 329 1.55 -27.20 -5.13
N GLY A 330 2.03 -28.12 -5.95
CA GLY A 330 2.79 -29.31 -5.55
C GLY A 330 4.03 -28.99 -4.70
N TRP A 331 4.51 -30.03 -4.02
CA TRP A 331 5.70 -29.97 -3.18
C TRP A 331 6.97 -30.16 -4.02
N SER A 332 8.06 -29.51 -3.59
CA SER A 332 9.40 -29.81 -4.07
C SER A 332 9.82 -31.24 -3.70
N ASN A 333 10.90 -31.71 -4.33
CA ASN A 333 11.63 -32.87 -3.81
C ASN A 333 12.10 -32.59 -2.37
N ARG A 334 12.22 -33.66 -1.58
CA ARG A 334 12.75 -33.60 -0.21
C ARG A 334 14.25 -33.41 -0.24
N VAL A 335 14.75 -32.53 0.63
CA VAL A 335 16.18 -32.28 0.87
C VAL A 335 16.51 -32.71 2.29
N ALA A 336 17.54 -33.54 2.43
CA ALA A 336 18.05 -33.95 3.73
C ALA A 336 18.93 -32.86 4.34
N VAL A 337 18.81 -32.67 5.66
CA VAL A 337 19.60 -31.69 6.40
C VAL A 337 19.85 -32.19 7.83
N THR A 338 20.97 -31.83 8.44
CA THR A 338 21.30 -32.18 9.83
C THR A 338 21.61 -30.93 10.63
N THR A 339 20.90 -30.73 11.74
CA THR A 339 21.13 -29.61 12.68
C THR A 339 22.49 -29.73 13.37
N ALA A 340 23.02 -28.61 13.85
CA ALA A 340 24.30 -28.61 14.56
C ALA A 340 24.28 -29.55 15.77
N SER A 341 25.40 -30.23 16.04
CA SER A 341 25.49 -31.26 17.09
C SER A 341 25.43 -30.68 18.51
N ALA A 342 25.89 -29.44 18.69
CA ALA A 342 25.86 -28.73 19.96
C ALA A 342 25.49 -27.27 19.73
N CYS A 343 24.82 -26.68 20.72
CA CYS A 343 24.36 -25.30 20.70
C CYS A 343 24.95 -24.50 21.87
N ALA A 344 25.46 -23.32 21.58
CA ALA A 344 25.73 -22.28 22.56
C ALA A 344 24.44 -21.82 23.25
N ALA A 345 24.60 -21.09 24.36
CA ALA A 345 23.49 -20.35 24.93
C ALA A 345 23.00 -19.29 23.91
N ALA A 346 21.75 -18.87 24.06
CA ALA A 346 21.21 -17.83 23.21
C ALA A 346 22.00 -16.52 23.40
N ILE A 347 22.54 -15.98 22.31
CA ILE A 347 23.22 -14.69 22.30
C ILE A 347 22.33 -13.63 21.65
N LYS A 348 22.51 -12.38 22.05
CA LYS A 348 21.86 -11.24 21.41
C LYS A 348 22.89 -10.42 20.65
N VAL A 349 22.56 -10.03 19.42
CA VAL A 349 23.39 -9.14 18.61
C VAL A 349 22.53 -7.98 18.12
N GLY A 350 23.04 -6.76 18.23
CA GLY A 350 22.32 -5.56 17.85
C GLY A 350 22.99 -4.76 16.73
N THR A 351 22.22 -3.84 16.15
CA THR A 351 22.75 -2.75 15.32
C THR A 351 22.16 -1.42 15.77
N TYR A 352 22.98 -0.38 15.74
CA TYR A 352 22.56 0.95 16.15
C TYR A 352 23.36 2.04 15.42
N ASN A 353 22.73 2.72 14.47
CA ASN A 353 23.22 4.02 14.00
C ASN A 353 22.95 5.05 15.10
N ILE A 354 24.00 5.70 15.64
CA ILE A 354 23.90 6.58 16.82
C ILE A 354 24.06 8.07 16.49
N VAL A 355 24.24 8.37 15.20
CA VAL A 355 24.44 9.71 14.61
C VAL A 355 25.67 10.43 15.10
N LYS A 356 26.45 10.93 14.16
CA LYS A 356 27.63 11.76 14.44
C LYS A 356 27.22 13.11 15.04
N ASN A 357 28.04 13.61 15.97
CA ASN A 357 27.74 14.83 16.74
C ASN A 357 27.86 16.15 15.95
N ASP A 358 28.30 16.12 14.69
CA ASP A 358 28.58 17.32 13.88
C ASP A 358 27.48 17.68 12.87
N ILE A 359 26.34 16.98 12.92
CA ILE A 359 25.19 17.29 12.08
C ILE A 359 24.37 18.43 12.70
N ALA A 360 24.17 19.50 11.93
CA ALA A 360 23.34 20.63 12.35
C ALA A 360 21.90 20.17 12.63
N GLY A 361 21.34 20.58 13.77
CA GLY A 361 19.97 20.24 14.19
C GLY A 361 19.86 18.94 15.00
N VAL A 362 20.94 18.16 15.13
CA VAL A 362 20.97 16.97 16.00
C VAL A 362 21.23 17.40 17.45
N PRO A 363 20.51 16.87 18.45
CA PRO A 363 20.79 17.18 19.86
C PRO A 363 22.23 16.76 20.22
N SER A 364 22.88 17.52 21.11
CA SER A 364 24.29 17.29 21.42
C SER A 364 24.55 15.86 21.91
N TRP A 365 25.67 15.28 21.51
CA TRP A 365 26.07 13.94 21.94
C TRP A 365 26.17 13.83 23.46
N SER A 366 26.64 14.88 24.14
CA SER A 366 26.65 14.95 25.60
C SER A 366 25.29 14.75 26.25
N SER A 367 24.20 15.20 25.61
CA SER A 367 22.84 15.03 26.09
C SER A 367 22.24 13.66 25.79
N ARG A 368 22.74 12.95 24.77
CA ARG A 368 22.17 11.67 24.29
C ARG A 368 22.96 10.43 24.74
N ARG A 369 24.27 10.54 24.95
CA ARG A 369 25.18 9.39 25.16
C ARG A 369 24.75 8.44 26.27
N ALA A 370 24.24 8.96 27.39
CA ALA A 370 23.82 8.14 28.53
C ALA A 370 22.60 7.29 28.16
N ARG A 371 21.65 7.84 27.39
CA ARG A 371 20.48 7.11 26.89
C ARG A 371 20.86 6.09 25.82
N VAL A 372 21.76 6.43 24.90
CA VAL A 372 22.31 5.46 23.92
C VAL A 372 22.97 4.27 24.63
N ALA A 373 23.82 4.55 25.62
CA ALA A 373 24.45 3.50 26.43
C ALA A 373 23.42 2.67 27.20
N GLN A 374 22.37 3.29 27.74
CA GLN A 374 21.30 2.60 28.45
C GLN A 374 20.53 1.67 27.52
N MET A 375 20.15 2.12 26.32
CA MET A 375 19.49 1.27 25.31
C MET A 375 20.34 0.05 24.93
N ILE A 376 21.65 0.23 24.76
CA ILE A 376 22.58 -0.88 24.50
C ILE A 376 22.61 -1.86 25.67
N LYS A 377 22.69 -1.39 26.92
CA LYS A 377 22.65 -2.27 28.10
C LYS A 377 21.32 -3.02 28.22
N ASP A 378 20.21 -2.33 28.06
CA ASP A 378 18.85 -2.89 28.17
C ASP A 378 18.52 -3.88 27.05
N SER A 379 19.18 -3.76 25.90
CA SER A 379 19.07 -4.76 24.83
C SER A 379 19.53 -6.15 25.30
N GLY A 380 20.49 -6.19 26.22
CA GLY A 380 21.20 -7.40 26.63
C GLY A 380 22.14 -7.96 25.54
N ALA A 381 22.40 -7.22 24.46
CA ALA A 381 23.30 -7.62 23.39
C ALA A 381 24.71 -7.95 23.92
N ALA A 382 25.34 -8.94 23.30
CA ALA A 382 26.74 -9.29 23.50
C ALA A 382 27.65 -8.55 22.51
N VAL A 383 27.14 -8.29 21.30
CA VAL A 383 27.83 -7.53 20.25
C VAL A 383 26.84 -6.52 19.65
N VAL A 384 27.28 -5.29 19.41
CA VAL A 384 26.50 -4.26 18.73
C VAL A 384 27.33 -3.65 17.60
N GLY A 385 26.79 -3.69 16.38
CA GLY A 385 27.31 -2.91 15.27
C GLY A 385 26.86 -1.46 15.39
N LEU A 386 27.80 -0.53 15.49
CA LEU A 386 27.56 0.91 15.53
C LEU A 386 27.87 1.53 14.17
N GLN A 387 27.05 2.52 13.80
CA GLN A 387 27.24 3.36 12.62
C GLN A 387 27.22 4.84 13.03
N GLU A 388 27.86 5.69 12.21
CA GLU A 388 28.01 7.14 12.43
C GLU A 388 28.62 7.53 13.77
N THR A 389 29.51 6.70 14.31
CA THR A 389 30.22 7.03 15.55
C THR A 389 31.48 7.83 15.22
N ARG A 390 31.46 9.16 15.41
CA ARG A 390 32.58 10.01 14.96
C ARG A 390 33.89 9.73 15.73
N PHE A 391 35.00 9.77 14.98
CA PHE A 391 36.35 10.08 15.45
C PHE A 391 36.76 11.43 14.86
N GLY A 392 36.85 12.49 15.65
CA GLY A 392 37.31 13.79 15.14
C GLY A 392 38.76 13.74 14.64
N ASP A 393 39.09 14.57 13.66
CA ASP A 393 40.42 14.65 13.02
C ASP A 393 41.57 15.13 13.94
N LYS A 394 41.31 15.43 15.22
CA LYS A 394 42.21 16.23 16.07
C LYS A 394 42.60 15.65 17.43
N CYS A 395 42.38 14.37 17.69
CA CYS A 395 42.65 13.78 19.02
C CYS A 395 41.92 14.53 20.17
N ASP A 396 40.88 15.29 19.87
CA ASP A 396 40.08 16.00 20.86
C ASP A 396 39.19 14.97 21.58
N PRO A 397 39.34 14.77 22.90
CA PRO A 397 38.47 13.89 23.66
C PRO A 397 36.98 14.24 23.54
N ALA A 398 36.63 15.49 23.21
CA ALA A 398 35.26 15.93 22.95
C ALA A 398 34.66 15.31 21.66
N ASP A 399 35.51 14.97 20.68
CA ASP A 399 35.14 14.38 19.39
C ASP A 399 35.38 12.86 19.29
N GLN A 400 35.69 12.19 20.41
CA GLN A 400 35.86 10.74 20.48
C GLN A 400 34.54 10.06 20.89
N GLN A 401 33.55 10.09 20.01
CA GLN A 401 32.19 9.62 20.31
C GLN A 401 32.17 8.15 20.79
N LEU A 402 32.98 7.28 20.17
CA LEU A 402 33.10 5.88 20.57
C LEU A 402 33.67 5.74 22.00
N ASN A 403 34.74 6.45 22.33
CA ASN A 403 35.38 6.34 23.65
C ASN A 403 34.45 6.86 24.76
N GLN A 404 33.72 7.94 24.49
CA GLN A 404 32.71 8.46 25.41
C GLN A 404 31.53 7.49 25.59
N LEU A 405 31.12 6.80 24.51
CA LEU A 405 30.11 5.75 24.59
C LEU A 405 30.61 4.57 25.43
N LEU A 406 31.82 4.06 25.16
CA LEU A 406 32.44 2.96 25.92
C LEU A 406 32.57 3.31 27.41
N SER A 407 32.96 4.54 27.73
CA SER A 407 32.96 5.05 29.11
C SER A 407 31.57 5.02 29.75
N SER A 408 30.52 5.37 29.00
CA SER A 408 29.12 5.33 29.47
C SER A 408 28.55 3.91 29.59
N LEU A 409 29.05 2.97 28.78
CA LEU A 409 28.69 1.55 28.82
C LEU A 409 29.34 0.83 30.02
N GLY A 410 30.53 1.26 30.42
CA GLY A 410 31.26 0.78 31.59
C GLY A 410 32.40 -0.18 31.27
N GLY A 411 33.10 -0.62 32.32
CA GLY A 411 34.39 -1.32 32.22
C GLY A 411 34.37 -2.71 31.57
N THR A 412 33.21 -3.29 31.29
CA THR A 412 33.05 -4.57 30.59
C THR A 412 32.88 -4.42 29.07
N TRP A 413 32.71 -3.21 28.56
CA TRP A 413 32.54 -3.01 27.12
C TRP A 413 33.84 -2.63 26.44
N ARG A 414 34.07 -3.21 25.26
CA ARG A 414 35.25 -2.95 24.42
C ARG A 414 34.80 -2.76 22.97
N SER A 415 35.67 -2.14 22.17
CA SER A 415 35.60 -2.19 20.72
C SER A 415 36.45 -3.35 20.20
N GLU A 416 36.14 -3.83 19.00
CA GLU A 416 36.88 -4.82 18.21
C GLU A 416 38.37 -4.52 18.07
N ASN A 417 38.79 -3.26 18.27
CA ASN A 417 40.18 -2.84 18.36
C ASN A 417 40.82 -3.06 19.76
N ASN A 418 40.20 -3.91 20.58
CA ASN A 418 40.71 -4.40 21.86
C ASN A 418 40.90 -3.33 22.95
N GLY A 419 40.11 -2.25 22.90
CA GLY A 419 40.23 -1.14 23.86
C GLY A 419 41.58 -0.42 23.82
N ARG A 420 42.43 -0.69 22.81
CA ARG A 420 43.52 0.24 22.48
C ARG A 420 42.84 1.57 22.25
N ASN A 421 43.34 2.61 22.93
CA ASN A 421 43.05 3.97 22.54
C ASN A 421 43.16 3.97 21.01
N VAL A 422 42.04 4.22 20.36
CA VAL A 422 42.04 4.77 19.02
C VAL A 422 42.53 6.20 19.23
N ASP A 423 43.80 6.31 19.63
CA ASP A 423 44.54 7.55 19.63
C ASP A 423 44.52 7.92 18.15
N GLY A 424 43.66 8.87 17.80
CA GLY A 424 43.69 9.54 16.50
C GLY A 424 45.07 10.14 16.18
N CYS A 425 46.02 10.07 17.14
CA CYS A 425 47.36 10.59 17.08
C CYS A 425 48.41 9.58 16.60
N ASN A 426 48.26 8.26 16.80
CA ASN A 426 49.26 7.27 16.35
C ASN A 426 48.64 6.19 15.46
N ARG A 427 48.67 6.51 14.16
CA ARG A 427 48.22 5.70 13.04
C ARG A 427 49.08 4.44 12.92
N VAL A 428 48.57 3.29 13.32
CA VAL A 428 49.10 2.00 12.87
C VAL A 428 48.03 1.33 12.02
N GLY A 429 48.27 1.26 10.70
CA GLY A 429 47.58 0.36 9.78
C GLY A 429 46.20 0.82 9.27
N LYS A 430 46.21 1.60 8.18
CA LYS A 430 45.25 1.68 7.06
C LYS A 430 43.90 0.88 7.14
N ILE A 431 43.02 1.15 8.09
CA ILE A 431 41.62 0.70 8.03
C ILE A 431 40.74 1.94 8.14
N ASN A 432 40.25 2.46 7.01
CA ASN A 432 39.45 3.68 6.96
C ASN A 432 38.01 3.48 7.53
N ALA A 433 37.54 2.26 7.84
CA ALA A 433 36.17 1.97 8.32
C ALA A 433 35.98 2.54 9.71
N PHE A 434 37.06 2.52 10.48
CA PHE A 434 37.17 3.23 11.74
C PHE A 434 37.14 4.75 11.57
N ARG A 435 37.54 5.31 10.41
CA ARG A 435 37.41 6.75 10.11
C ARG A 435 35.98 7.14 9.75
N ALA A 436 35.22 6.23 9.16
CA ALA A 436 33.83 6.45 8.74
C ALA A 436 32.79 6.20 9.85
N GLY A 437 33.24 5.84 11.05
CA GLY A 437 32.39 5.68 12.23
C GLY A 437 31.59 4.38 12.28
N VAL A 438 32.13 3.32 11.68
CA VAL A 438 31.54 1.98 11.68
C VAL A 438 32.34 1.08 12.63
N HIS A 439 31.69 0.53 13.65
CA HIS A 439 32.37 -0.22 14.72
C HIS A 439 31.60 -1.44 15.23
N LEU A 440 32.31 -2.42 15.78
CA LEU A 440 31.74 -3.50 16.59
C LEU A 440 32.12 -3.32 18.05
N VAL A 441 31.15 -2.98 18.91
CA VAL A 441 31.36 -3.01 20.36
C VAL A 441 30.81 -4.30 20.95
N TYR A 442 31.44 -4.78 22.02
CA TYR A 442 31.08 -6.05 22.64
C TYR A 442 31.26 -6.02 24.15
N ASP A 443 30.47 -6.87 24.82
CA ASP A 443 30.52 -7.11 26.26
C ASP A 443 31.49 -8.27 26.55
N THR A 444 32.62 -7.96 27.20
CA THR A 444 33.70 -8.90 27.51
C THR A 444 33.26 -10.02 28.46
N THR A 445 32.09 -9.90 29.10
CA THR A 445 31.55 -10.94 29.96
C THR A 445 30.78 -12.02 29.18
N LYS A 446 30.44 -11.76 27.91
CA LYS A 446 29.62 -12.65 27.08
C LYS A 446 30.37 -13.23 25.89
N VAL A 447 31.27 -12.44 25.30
CA VAL A 447 32.06 -12.84 24.14
C VAL A 447 33.49 -12.32 24.25
N ALA A 448 34.42 -13.01 23.62
CA ALA A 448 35.79 -12.56 23.41
C ALA A 448 36.16 -12.65 21.92
N PRO A 449 36.97 -11.72 21.38
CA PRO A 449 37.62 -11.94 20.09
C PRO A 449 38.44 -13.24 20.13
N VAL A 450 38.50 -13.97 19.01
CA VAL A 450 39.35 -15.16 18.92
C VAL A 450 40.83 -14.72 18.89
N ASP A 451 41.64 -15.32 19.76
CA ASP A 451 43.06 -14.99 19.90
C ASP A 451 43.82 -15.07 18.57
N GLY A 452 44.69 -14.08 18.33
CA GLY A 452 45.48 -13.99 17.10
C GLY A 452 44.72 -13.43 15.89
N LEU A 453 43.40 -13.23 15.98
CA LEU A 453 42.60 -12.64 14.91
C LEU A 453 42.29 -11.17 15.20
N VAL A 454 42.69 -10.32 14.25
CA VAL A 454 42.40 -8.88 14.28
C VAL A 454 41.14 -8.58 13.49
N ALA A 455 40.40 -7.57 13.94
CA ALA A 455 39.28 -7.05 13.16
C ALA A 455 39.76 -6.56 11.78
N LYS A 456 38.92 -6.77 10.77
CA LYS A 456 39.17 -6.36 9.39
C LYS A 456 38.08 -5.41 8.91
N GLY A 457 38.43 -4.49 8.02
CA GLY A 457 37.49 -3.59 7.36
C GLY A 457 37.66 -3.60 5.84
N VAL A 458 36.62 -3.20 5.12
CA VAL A 458 36.65 -3.14 3.64
C VAL A 458 36.18 -1.79 3.14
N ASN A 459 36.87 -1.29 2.11
CA ASN A 459 36.50 -0.13 1.30
C ASN A 459 35.93 -0.57 -0.07
N PRO A 460 34.76 -0.05 -0.50
CA PRO A 460 34.19 -0.41 -1.79
C PRO A 460 34.95 0.17 -2.99
N ASP A 461 35.69 1.27 -2.89
CA ASP A 461 36.38 1.88 -4.05
C ASP A 461 37.91 1.89 -3.94
N GLY A 462 38.47 1.60 -2.76
CA GLY A 462 39.91 1.55 -2.52
C GLY A 462 40.61 2.91 -2.68
N GLN A 463 39.87 4.00 -2.83
CA GLN A 463 40.38 5.34 -3.15
C GLN A 463 39.81 6.46 -2.27
N THR A 464 38.68 6.28 -1.59
CA THR A 464 38.08 7.34 -0.76
C THR A 464 38.12 7.01 0.73
N ASP A 465 38.19 8.02 1.62
CA ASP A 465 38.11 7.85 3.10
C ASP A 465 36.73 7.33 3.59
N LYS A 466 35.86 6.84 2.70
CA LYS A 466 34.53 6.33 3.00
C LYS A 466 34.57 4.80 3.12
N GLU A 467 34.82 4.27 4.30
CA GLU A 467 34.76 2.82 4.51
C GLU A 467 33.51 2.41 5.27
N TYR A 468 32.96 1.27 4.87
CA TYR A 468 31.54 1.00 5.06
C TYR A 468 31.29 -0.25 5.93
N ALA A 469 32.26 -1.15 6.15
CA ALA A 469 32.06 -2.38 6.92
C ALA A 469 33.26 -2.79 7.77
N VAL A 470 32.99 -3.34 8.95
CA VAL A 470 33.97 -3.92 9.88
C VAL A 470 33.49 -5.31 10.29
N GLY A 471 34.42 -6.25 10.41
CA GLY A 471 34.13 -7.60 10.88
C GLY A 471 35.18 -8.13 11.85
N GLN A 472 34.74 -9.02 12.73
CA GLN A 472 35.57 -9.72 13.71
C GLN A 472 35.03 -11.13 13.98
N VAL A 473 35.93 -12.04 14.33
CA VAL A 473 35.59 -13.38 14.81
C VAL A 473 35.54 -13.38 16.33
N PHE A 474 34.39 -13.74 16.88
CA PHE A 474 34.15 -13.83 18.31
C PHE A 474 33.93 -15.28 18.74
N GLN A 475 34.12 -15.55 20.02
CA GLN A 475 33.76 -16.79 20.69
C GLN A 475 32.84 -16.47 21.87
N THR A 476 31.76 -17.23 22.04
CA THR A 476 30.90 -17.14 23.24
C THR A 476 31.63 -17.64 24.48
N LEU A 477 31.34 -17.03 25.63
CA LEU A 477 31.94 -17.38 26.93
C LEU A 477 31.01 -18.24 27.80
N ASP A 478 30.06 -18.93 27.19
CA ASP A 478 29.15 -19.85 27.87
C ASP A 478 29.74 -21.26 28.00
N ALA A 479 28.94 -22.21 28.52
CA ALA A 479 29.35 -23.59 28.71
C ALA A 479 29.59 -24.38 27.41
N ALA A 480 29.17 -23.85 26.25
CA ALA A 480 29.39 -24.43 24.93
C ALA A 480 30.00 -23.39 23.97
N PRO A 481 31.27 -22.99 24.20
CA PRO A 481 31.90 -21.90 23.46
C PRO A 481 31.84 -22.12 21.95
N THR A 482 31.20 -21.20 21.25
CA THR A 482 30.99 -21.28 19.81
C THR A 482 31.60 -20.06 19.14
N LYS A 483 32.44 -20.31 18.13
CA LYS A 483 33.04 -19.27 17.30
C LYS A 483 32.04 -18.80 16.25
N PHE A 484 31.96 -17.50 16.02
CA PHE A 484 31.10 -16.90 15.01
C PHE A 484 31.72 -15.65 14.42
N VAL A 485 31.31 -15.33 13.19
CA VAL A 485 31.71 -14.10 12.52
C VAL A 485 30.63 -13.04 12.71
N ALA A 486 31.02 -11.86 13.17
CA ALA A 486 30.17 -10.68 13.22
C ALA A 486 30.67 -9.65 12.22
N VAL A 487 29.78 -9.11 11.39
CA VAL A 487 30.08 -8.01 10.47
C VAL A 487 29.05 -6.91 10.66
N THR A 488 29.52 -5.68 10.82
CA THR A 488 28.71 -4.46 10.79
C THR A 488 28.95 -3.70 9.49
N LEU A 489 27.95 -2.99 8.98
CA LEU A 489 28.14 -2.05 7.88
C LEU A 489 27.26 -0.80 7.98
N HIS A 490 27.68 0.24 7.25
CA HIS A 490 26.95 1.45 6.93
C HIS A 490 27.09 1.72 5.43
N THR A 491 26.10 1.36 4.62
CA THR A 491 26.15 1.64 3.17
C THR A 491 26.07 3.15 2.89
N ASP A 492 26.49 3.59 1.70
CA ASP A 492 26.64 5.04 1.43
C ASP A 492 25.28 5.75 1.27
N SER A 493 24.88 6.55 2.26
CA SER A 493 23.68 7.40 2.22
C SER A 493 23.86 8.70 1.40
N THR A 494 25.10 9.07 1.06
CA THR A 494 25.48 10.36 0.45
C THR A 494 25.35 10.40 -1.08
N LEU A 495 24.86 9.32 -1.71
CA LEU A 495 24.54 9.34 -3.14
C LEU A 495 23.48 10.40 -3.42
N GLY A 496 23.94 11.51 -4.01
CA GLY A 496 23.14 12.70 -4.25
C GLY A 496 21.99 12.50 -5.23
N SER A 497 21.26 13.58 -5.52
CA SER A 497 20.16 13.60 -6.49
C SER A 497 20.60 13.28 -7.93
N SER A 498 21.90 13.30 -8.22
CA SER A 498 22.48 12.91 -9.51
C SER A 498 22.40 11.41 -9.80
N TYR A 499 22.23 10.56 -8.79
CA TYR A 499 22.06 9.12 -8.96
C TYR A 499 20.57 8.77 -9.01
N THR A 500 20.18 8.00 -10.03
CA THR A 500 18.86 7.37 -10.06
C THR A 500 18.73 6.34 -8.94
N GLN A 501 17.49 6.03 -8.54
CA GLN A 501 17.25 5.07 -7.47
C GLN A 501 17.83 3.68 -7.75
N ALA A 502 17.77 3.23 -9.02
CA ALA A 502 18.35 1.96 -9.44
C ALA A 502 19.88 1.96 -9.33
N GLN A 503 20.53 3.08 -9.61
CA GLN A 503 21.99 3.21 -9.44
C GLN A 503 22.37 3.19 -7.96
N LYS A 504 21.58 3.84 -7.09
CA LYS A 504 21.79 3.76 -5.63
C LYS A 504 21.67 2.33 -5.12
N GLU A 505 20.61 1.63 -5.51
CA GLU A 505 20.40 0.22 -5.12
C GLU A 505 21.50 -0.71 -5.62
N ALA A 506 21.97 -0.53 -6.86
CA ALA A 506 23.08 -1.31 -7.39
C ALA A 506 24.37 -1.08 -6.60
N TYR A 507 24.64 0.16 -6.20
CA TYR A 507 25.80 0.52 -5.39
C TYR A 507 25.71 -0.08 -3.98
N TRP A 508 24.58 0.08 -3.30
CA TRP A 508 24.35 -0.52 -1.98
C TRP A 508 24.41 -2.05 -2.01
N LYS A 509 23.89 -2.69 -3.07
CA LYS A 509 23.99 -4.14 -3.26
C LYS A 509 25.44 -4.59 -3.42
N MET A 510 26.26 -3.84 -4.15
CA MET A 510 27.69 -4.10 -4.29
C MET A 510 28.42 -3.96 -2.94
N GLN A 511 28.13 -2.92 -2.16
CA GLN A 511 28.65 -2.76 -0.81
C GLN A 511 28.26 -3.95 0.09
N ALA A 512 26.98 -4.30 0.17
CA ALA A 512 26.54 -5.44 0.97
C ALA A 512 27.21 -6.77 0.53
N GLY A 513 27.42 -6.97 -0.78
CA GLY A 513 28.16 -8.11 -1.32
C GLY A 513 29.64 -8.14 -0.90
N LYS A 514 30.30 -6.99 -0.78
CA LYS A 514 31.67 -6.94 -0.26
C LYS A 514 31.75 -7.32 1.22
N ALA A 515 30.70 -7.09 2.00
CA ALA A 515 30.70 -7.36 3.45
C ALA A 515 30.46 -8.85 3.69
N LEU A 516 29.68 -9.48 2.81
CA LEU A 516 29.64 -10.94 2.68
C LEU A 516 31.02 -11.52 2.35
N GLY A 517 31.77 -10.88 1.44
CA GLY A 517 33.16 -11.25 1.14
C GLY A 517 34.07 -11.16 2.36
N LEU A 518 33.97 -10.08 3.13
CA LEU A 518 34.69 -9.90 4.41
C LEU A 518 34.35 -11.00 5.42
N ALA A 519 33.08 -11.37 5.54
CA ALA A 519 32.67 -12.46 6.43
C ALA A 519 33.30 -13.80 6.01
N ALA A 520 33.39 -14.06 4.70
CA ALA A 520 34.03 -15.28 4.18
C ALA A 520 35.55 -15.28 4.43
N GLU A 521 36.22 -14.13 4.27
CA GLU A 521 37.64 -13.97 4.59
C GLU A 521 37.92 -14.24 6.07
N LEU A 522 37.16 -13.62 6.97
CA LEU A 522 37.30 -13.81 8.42
C LEU A 522 37.07 -15.27 8.85
N ARG A 523 36.09 -15.96 8.23
CA ARG A 523 35.91 -17.41 8.46
C ARG A 523 37.16 -18.18 8.04
N SER A 524 37.72 -17.85 6.87
CA SER A 524 38.92 -18.50 6.35
C SER A 524 40.13 -18.30 7.26
N ASP A 525 40.38 -17.06 7.71
CA ASP A 525 41.50 -16.75 8.62
C ASP A 525 41.39 -17.52 9.94
N ALA A 526 40.16 -17.72 10.42
CA ALA A 526 39.87 -18.43 11.64
C ALA A 526 39.87 -19.97 11.50
N GLY A 527 40.08 -20.49 10.27
CA GLY A 527 39.96 -21.93 9.98
C GLY A 527 38.54 -22.47 10.22
N LEU A 528 37.52 -21.62 10.11
CA LEU A 528 36.13 -21.98 10.35
C LEU A 528 35.48 -22.56 9.08
N PRO A 529 34.60 -23.58 9.20
CA PRO A 529 33.89 -24.14 8.05
C PRO A 529 32.92 -23.12 7.45
N ALA A 530 32.51 -23.33 6.20
CA ALA A 530 31.50 -22.48 5.53
C ALA A 530 30.15 -22.45 6.26
N THR A 531 29.86 -23.47 7.08
CA THR A 531 28.67 -23.55 7.94
C THR A 531 28.80 -22.78 9.24
N ALA A 532 29.95 -22.18 9.55
CA ALA A 532 30.14 -21.46 10.80
C ALA A 532 29.13 -20.30 10.92
N PRO A 533 28.59 -20.07 12.13
CA PRO A 533 27.61 -19.02 12.34
C PRO A 533 28.16 -17.66 11.90
N THR A 534 27.41 -16.95 11.08
CA THR A 534 27.76 -15.61 10.60
C THR A 534 26.58 -14.69 10.85
N LEU A 535 26.83 -13.55 11.49
CA LEU A 535 25.85 -12.54 11.84
C LEU A 535 26.28 -11.22 11.20
N MET A 536 25.40 -10.67 10.37
CA MET A 536 25.64 -9.45 9.63
C MET A 536 24.58 -8.42 10.01
N VAL A 537 25.02 -7.26 10.49
CA VAL A 537 24.15 -6.23 11.06
C VAL A 537 24.53 -4.87 10.50
N GLY A 538 23.66 -3.88 10.54
CA GLY A 538 24.05 -2.54 10.13
C GLY A 538 22.93 -1.65 9.67
N ASP A 539 23.33 -0.45 9.25
CA ASP A 539 22.54 0.46 8.44
C ASP A 539 22.83 0.19 6.97
N PHE A 540 21.86 -0.42 6.30
CA PHE A 540 22.00 -0.84 4.93
C PHE A 540 21.41 0.19 3.95
N ASN A 541 20.93 1.35 4.44
CA ASN A 541 20.17 2.34 3.67
C ASN A 541 19.04 1.69 2.84
N LEU A 542 18.37 0.68 3.41
CA LEU A 542 17.27 0.00 2.74
C LEU A 542 16.09 0.98 2.65
N GLN A 543 15.64 1.30 1.44
CA GLN A 543 14.57 2.28 1.18
C GLN A 543 13.39 2.29 2.15
N ARG A 544 12.87 3.50 2.27
CA ARG A 544 11.67 3.98 2.97
C ARG A 544 10.33 3.51 2.38
N SER A 545 10.20 2.24 1.98
CA SER A 545 8.91 1.74 1.51
C SER A 545 8.45 0.54 2.32
N GLU A 546 7.35 0.76 3.04
CA GLU A 546 6.66 -0.13 3.99
C GLU A 546 6.20 -1.48 3.41
N TRP A 547 6.44 -1.72 2.13
CA TRP A 547 5.76 -2.78 1.37
C TRP A 547 6.68 -3.58 0.45
N ASN A 548 7.92 -3.14 0.21
CA ASN A 548 8.91 -3.91 -0.56
C ASN A 548 10.23 -4.06 0.18
N ASP A 549 10.73 -5.29 0.29
CA ASP A 549 12.17 -5.48 0.50
C ASP A 549 12.88 -4.82 -0.68
N THR A 550 13.84 -3.95 -0.39
CA THR A 550 14.63 -3.31 -1.43
C THR A 550 15.40 -4.33 -2.25
N PRO A 551 15.83 -4.03 -3.48
CA PRO A 551 16.71 -4.91 -4.25
C PRO A 551 17.99 -5.30 -3.48
N VAL A 552 18.44 -4.44 -2.56
CA VAL A 552 19.53 -4.72 -1.62
C VAL A 552 19.13 -5.81 -0.62
N ARG A 553 18.00 -5.64 0.08
CA ARG A 553 17.50 -6.64 1.04
C ARG A 553 17.11 -7.94 0.36
N ALA A 554 16.47 -7.92 -0.81
CA ALA A 554 16.17 -9.11 -1.60
C ALA A 554 17.45 -9.83 -2.04
N GLY A 555 18.46 -9.07 -2.50
CA GLY A 555 19.77 -9.62 -2.85
C GLY A 555 20.54 -10.23 -1.67
N LEU A 556 20.45 -9.62 -0.48
CA LEU A 556 20.97 -10.19 0.76
C LEU A 556 20.18 -11.40 1.19
N GLY A 557 18.86 -11.32 1.04
CA GLY A 557 17.91 -12.39 1.15
C GLY A 557 18.51 -13.62 0.52
N ALA A 558 18.87 -13.59 -0.77
CA ALA A 558 19.40 -14.74 -1.54
C ALA A 558 20.51 -15.58 -0.86
N GLN A 559 21.26 -15.00 0.08
CA GLN A 559 22.38 -15.68 0.76
C GLN A 559 22.23 -15.70 2.29
N LEU A 560 21.41 -14.83 2.85
CA LEU A 560 21.26 -14.62 4.28
C LEU A 560 19.80 -14.73 4.73
N THR A 561 19.62 -15.12 5.97
CA THR A 561 18.31 -15.12 6.63
C THR A 561 18.12 -13.79 7.32
N ASP A 562 17.11 -13.02 6.94
CA ASP A 562 16.71 -11.83 7.70
C ASP A 562 16.09 -12.27 9.04
N ALA A 563 16.66 -11.83 10.16
CA ALA A 563 16.20 -12.22 11.49
C ALA A 563 14.77 -11.75 11.78
N ARG A 564 14.27 -10.72 11.07
CA ARG A 564 12.85 -10.30 11.13
C ARG A 564 11.91 -11.43 10.73
N SER A 565 12.34 -12.32 9.83
CA SER A 565 11.53 -13.47 9.41
C SER A 565 11.23 -14.48 10.54
N TRP A 566 11.91 -14.39 11.69
CA TRP A 566 11.68 -15.29 12.83
C TRP A 566 10.26 -15.20 13.40
N ASN A 567 9.69 -14.00 13.52
CA ASN A 567 8.32 -13.83 14.00
C ASN A 567 7.42 -13.33 12.86
N PRO A 568 6.80 -14.24 12.10
CA PRO A 568 5.95 -13.87 10.99
C PRO A 568 4.63 -13.22 11.46
N ALA A 569 4.32 -13.21 12.77
CA ALA A 569 3.09 -12.64 13.34
C ALA A 569 3.18 -11.15 13.71
N VAL A 570 4.36 -10.54 13.71
CA VAL A 570 4.48 -9.09 13.94
C VAL A 570 4.29 -8.37 12.60
N PRO A 571 3.20 -7.60 12.40
CA PRO A 571 3.12 -6.73 11.24
C PRO A 571 4.19 -5.64 11.40
N PHE A 572 5.31 -5.79 10.68
CA PHE A 572 6.42 -4.84 10.61
C PHE A 572 6.02 -3.44 10.08
N THR A 573 4.74 -3.24 9.78
CA THR A 573 4.09 -2.04 9.23
C THR A 573 3.79 -0.97 10.27
N ARG A 574 4.42 -0.99 11.46
CA ARG A 574 4.20 0.01 12.54
C ARG A 574 5.46 0.61 13.14
N LEU A 575 6.63 0.08 12.82
CA LEU A 575 7.88 0.46 13.45
C LEU A 575 8.89 0.88 12.40
N ASN A 576 9.54 2.02 12.62
CA ASN A 576 10.62 2.47 11.76
C ASN A 576 11.96 2.27 12.45
N SER A 577 12.92 1.66 11.74
CA SER A 577 14.30 1.68 12.20
C SER A 577 14.93 3.07 12.02
N GLN A 578 14.40 3.92 11.13
CA GLN A 578 14.72 5.35 11.03
C GLN A 578 13.57 6.22 11.57
N ASN A 579 13.83 7.07 12.54
CA ASN A 579 12.87 7.93 13.23
C ASN A 579 13.16 9.44 13.10
N ASP A 580 14.29 9.87 12.54
CA ASP A 580 14.63 11.29 12.28
C ASP A 580 14.56 12.19 13.54
N PHE A 581 14.84 11.63 14.73
CA PHE A 581 14.67 12.26 16.05
C PHE A 581 13.23 12.65 16.40
N GLN A 582 12.24 12.12 15.67
CA GLN A 582 10.85 12.45 15.89
C GLN A 582 10.23 11.55 16.94
N GLN A 583 9.69 12.17 17.98
CA GLN A 583 8.89 11.46 18.98
C GLN A 583 7.59 10.91 18.36
N CYS A 584 6.93 11.69 17.52
CA CYS A 584 5.75 11.24 16.78
C CYS A 584 6.14 11.07 15.32
N GLY A 585 5.90 9.89 14.76
CA GLY A 585 6.29 9.56 13.40
C GLY A 585 5.73 10.56 12.38
N HIS A 586 6.46 10.73 11.28
CA HIS A 586 5.96 11.42 10.10
C HIS A 586 4.58 10.89 9.71
N ALA A 587 3.60 11.78 9.55
CA ALA A 587 2.32 11.43 8.94
C ALA A 587 2.57 10.88 7.52
N GLY A 588 2.66 9.54 7.38
CA GLY A 588 2.84 8.87 6.08
C GLY A 588 4.09 7.99 5.90
N GLU A 589 4.93 7.81 6.93
CA GLU A 589 6.14 6.96 6.85
C GLU A 589 6.18 5.92 7.99
N VAL A 590 5.52 4.77 7.84
CA VAL A 590 5.38 3.72 8.87
C VAL A 590 5.81 2.34 8.33
N GLY A 591 6.93 1.79 8.79
CA GLY A 591 7.54 0.57 8.26
C GLY A 591 8.87 0.80 7.52
N VAL A 592 9.51 1.96 7.72
CA VAL A 592 10.85 2.27 7.20
C VAL A 592 11.89 1.45 7.95
N ASN A 593 12.45 0.42 7.32
CA ASN A 593 13.45 -0.46 7.95
C ASN A 593 14.76 -0.42 7.15
N VAL A 594 15.51 0.67 7.31
CA VAL A 594 16.83 0.91 6.70
C VAL A 594 17.92 0.04 7.33
N ASP A 595 17.73 -0.33 8.60
CA ASP A 595 18.62 -1.20 9.37
C ASP A 595 18.25 -2.68 9.22
N GLY A 596 19.23 -3.56 9.36
CA GLY A 596 19.04 -5.00 9.19
C GLY A 596 19.87 -5.85 10.13
N ILE A 597 19.35 -7.05 10.42
CA ILE A 597 20.07 -8.11 11.12
C ILE A 597 19.85 -9.38 10.30
N PHE A 598 20.94 -9.94 9.81
CA PHE A 598 20.96 -11.09 8.92
C PHE A 598 21.88 -12.17 9.47
N SER A 599 21.56 -13.44 9.17
CA SER A 599 22.35 -14.58 9.63
C SER A 599 22.59 -15.62 8.53
N GLN A 600 23.70 -16.35 8.65
CA GLN A 600 24.07 -17.48 7.79
C GLN A 600 24.64 -18.64 8.63
N GLY A 601 24.69 -19.83 8.03
CA GLY A 601 25.33 -21.00 8.62
C GLY A 601 24.57 -21.50 9.84
N ARG A 602 25.31 -21.97 10.85
CA ARG A 602 24.76 -22.58 12.07
C ARG A 602 24.16 -21.57 13.07
N ALA A 603 23.68 -20.42 12.59
CA ALA A 603 23.01 -19.40 13.40
C ALA A 603 21.47 -19.55 13.31
N SER A 604 20.84 -19.91 14.42
CA SER A 604 19.38 -19.99 14.51
C SER A 604 18.80 -18.70 15.08
N ALA A 605 18.16 -17.88 14.24
CA ALA A 605 17.36 -16.76 14.73
C ALA A 605 16.19 -17.30 15.57
N THR A 606 16.11 -16.83 16.82
CA THR A 606 15.13 -17.23 17.84
C THR A 606 14.43 -16.04 18.50
N GLY A 607 14.73 -14.82 18.05
CA GLY A 607 14.13 -13.60 18.57
C GLY A 607 14.51 -12.41 17.69
N TRP A 608 13.61 -11.44 17.62
CA TRP A 608 13.90 -10.12 17.03
C TRP A 608 13.10 -9.05 17.77
N LYS A 609 13.73 -7.91 18.04
CA LYS A 609 13.13 -6.77 18.72
C LYS A 609 13.72 -5.47 18.18
N MET A 610 12.86 -4.47 17.98
CA MET A 610 13.29 -3.07 17.91
C MET A 610 13.22 -2.47 19.32
N MET A 611 14.30 -1.85 19.76
CA MET A 611 14.35 -1.15 21.04
C MET A 611 13.66 0.21 20.86
N LEU A 612 12.54 0.39 21.53
CA LEU A 612 11.79 1.64 21.55
C LEU A 612 12.28 2.51 22.71
N PRO A 613 12.35 3.83 22.55
CA PRO A 613 12.71 4.73 23.65
C PRO A 613 11.59 4.81 24.69
N GLY A 614 11.92 5.20 25.92
CA GLY A 614 10.96 5.33 27.03
C GLY A 614 10.57 4.00 27.66
N ASP A 615 9.28 3.85 28.00
CA ASP A 615 8.75 2.59 28.55
C ASP A 615 8.54 1.51 27.48
N GLY A 616 8.73 1.89 26.21
CA GLY A 616 8.61 1.03 25.05
C GLY A 616 7.22 1.04 24.44
N SER A 617 6.38 2.02 24.78
CA SER A 617 5.08 2.24 24.16
C SER A 617 5.23 2.94 22.80
N PHE A 618 4.39 2.52 21.85
CA PHE A 618 4.16 3.23 20.59
C PHE A 618 2.66 3.37 20.37
N ALA A 619 2.09 4.49 20.82
CA ALA A 619 0.67 4.75 20.82
C ALA A 619 0.33 5.92 19.89
N GLN A 620 -0.71 5.76 19.06
CA GLN A 620 -1.20 6.79 18.14
C GLN A 620 -0.14 7.35 17.16
N GLY A 621 0.94 6.59 16.90
CA GLY A 621 2.03 7.03 16.04
C GLY A 621 3.18 7.74 16.77
N CYS A 622 3.20 7.74 18.11
CA CYS A 622 4.23 8.37 18.91
C CYS A 622 4.94 7.40 19.85
N TYR A 623 6.25 7.61 20.02
CA TYR A 623 7.07 7.07 21.10
C TYR A 623 6.84 7.89 22.39
N ASP A 624 7.10 7.28 23.55
CA ASP A 624 6.91 7.93 24.85
C ASP A 624 7.84 9.13 25.07
N GLU A 625 9.01 9.11 24.43
CA GLU A 625 10.01 10.17 24.50
C GLU A 625 10.75 10.32 23.16
N VAL A 626 11.44 11.44 23.00
CA VAL A 626 12.29 11.70 21.83
C VAL A 626 13.41 10.64 21.75
N PRO A 627 13.56 9.91 20.64
CA PRO A 627 14.64 8.95 20.45
C PRO A 627 16.04 9.59 20.63
N PRO A 628 17.03 8.91 21.23
CA PRO A 628 18.38 9.45 21.41
C PRO A 628 19.27 9.29 20.16
N SER A 629 18.70 8.84 19.05
CA SER A 629 19.29 8.74 17.72
C SER A 629 18.16 8.85 16.70
N ASP A 630 18.43 9.31 15.49
CA ASP A 630 17.47 9.23 14.38
C ASP A 630 17.24 7.81 13.90
N HIS A 631 17.91 6.80 14.47
CA HIS A 631 17.60 5.39 14.28
C HIS A 631 17.16 4.74 15.59
N ASN A 632 16.34 3.70 15.49
CA ASN A 632 16.01 2.80 16.59
C ASN A 632 16.93 1.59 16.55
N MET A 633 17.51 1.22 17.70
CA MET A 633 18.36 0.03 17.80
C MET A 633 17.55 -1.23 17.49
N LEU A 634 18.11 -2.11 16.65
CA LEU A 634 17.56 -3.45 16.40
C LEU A 634 18.35 -4.49 17.17
N VAL A 635 17.68 -5.56 17.60
CA VAL A 635 18.29 -6.67 18.36
C VAL A 635 17.74 -8.00 17.87
N GLY A 636 18.62 -8.90 17.45
CA GLY A 636 18.31 -10.29 17.15
C GLY A 636 18.80 -11.21 18.27
N THR A 637 18.05 -12.27 18.55
CA THR A 637 18.46 -13.36 19.44
C THR A 637 18.78 -14.59 18.61
N PHE A 638 19.93 -15.21 18.88
CA PHE A 638 20.47 -16.32 18.09
C PHE A 638 20.95 -17.45 18.98
N VAL A 639 20.66 -18.68 18.59
CA VAL A 639 21.33 -19.88 19.11
C VAL A 639 22.38 -20.30 18.09
N LEU A 640 23.64 -20.34 18.49
CA LEU A 640 24.76 -20.65 17.60
C LEU A 640 25.13 -22.12 17.74
N GLY A 641 25.36 -22.79 16.62
CA GLY A 641 25.82 -24.17 16.59
C GLY A 641 27.28 -24.31 16.18
N SER A 642 28.00 -25.20 16.86
CA SER A 642 29.33 -25.68 16.47
C SER A 642 29.25 -26.59 15.25
#